data_AF-A0A7W1XWK2-F1
#
_entry.id   AF-A0A7W1XWK2-F1
#
_cell.length_a   1.000
_cell.length_b   1.000
_cell.length_c   1.000
_cell.angle_alpha   90.00
_cell.angle_beta   90.00
_cell.angle_gamma   90.00
#
_symmetry.space_group_name_H-M   'P 1'
#
loop_
_entity.id
_entity.type
_entity.pdbx_description
1 polymer ?
#
loop_
_entity_poly.entity_id
_entity_poly.type
_entity_poly.pdbx_seq_one_letter_code
_entity_poly.pdbx_strand_id
1 'polypeptide(L)'
;MQQSVPSDDHIPSTASTAEWFSHLGSSANGLQEAVPRRSDWLADLPMEADAITDDPGVSLLQKSREREVWWIPPSPSRPTLIAKIHREMDLSARLRRRLGWGRARLEWHFLKSAEEREIPVPRPVGWFTSPSGDGVFTEYLLDTEPFPQYLQRFDGAERAVVLHKLGELVARLAKAGLEARDLHTGNILARGSDAASTQLWVVDLHDARLRLSLLPAAQERMLIQVAQALGGARSGSDVEQMLEGWAAAARQWGIDARWGRGPVIWVGGVARQAVCPQKRDYIERIVERKERRRRLKRLRRGVSKQRSHSSGNGHTWTRFPHIQRRKFPDRLRWRSQTEESLSANSLMRSWHGNLIEQLLLHRPPSALLYRRSRGALGWRHHLLEPEPEGKTLKEWLMDSESAGAMESVLHEVRHLHRQGIRIRGAVPERWYLQKIQEGWSPRIDPQCLEYQGFVSARERLEDVLAVTSHYGEKISRTDRLRWIIAGLELDSDRQTLRKDWRLGFEGMARALSDPEAIPWSENTITAVAGREGQPGELLSVDRMMALHRLNEANAPEVGSLEPPVFAALLQKAQRVWTIDDPMKCSDDPAGLLVVMRREANYDSPNFQWFQRGFDRFAYVDRIAIDERSRRQGVGEALYLTLEAWARHRGLKRIVCEVNLHPRNETSLAFHFAFGFREVGQFIGRGKGVMMLEKLL
;
A
#
# COMPACT_ATOMS: atom_id res chain seq x y z
N MET A 1 51.47 -15.72 -61.82
CA MET A 1 51.04 -14.90 -62.97
C MET A 1 49.57 -14.56 -62.79
N GLN A 2 49.21 -13.29 -63.02
CA GLN A 2 47.94 -12.80 -63.58
C GLN A 2 46.60 -13.05 -62.80
N GLN A 3 45.75 -12.04 -62.57
CA GLN A 3 45.96 -10.59 -62.79
C GLN A 3 44.99 -9.70 -61.96
N SER A 4 45.44 -8.46 -61.70
CA SER A 4 44.68 -7.21 -61.48
C SER A 4 43.60 -7.09 -60.40
N VAL A 5 43.84 -6.16 -59.46
CA VAL A 5 42.83 -5.36 -58.73
C VAL A 5 43.11 -3.89 -59.02
N PRO A 6 42.09 -3.11 -59.43
CA PRO A 6 41.78 -1.77 -58.90
C PRO A 6 40.35 -1.79 -58.27
N SER A 7 40.00 -1.01 -57.24
CA SER A 7 39.78 0.46 -57.20
C SER A 7 38.66 0.91 -58.18
N ASP A 8 37.69 1.78 -57.83
CA ASP A 8 37.64 2.83 -56.81
C ASP A 8 36.25 3.03 -56.16
N ASP A 9 36.13 4.05 -55.29
CA ASP A 9 34.89 4.52 -54.63
C ASP A 9 33.74 4.83 -55.61
N HIS A 10 32.51 4.42 -55.27
CA HIS A 10 31.30 5.12 -55.68
C HIS A 10 30.18 5.02 -54.65
N ILE A 11 29.76 6.18 -54.13
CA ILE A 11 28.53 6.35 -53.33
C ILE A 11 27.32 6.39 -54.29
N PRO A 12 26.32 5.50 -54.18
CA PRO A 12 25.06 5.64 -54.88
C PRO A 12 24.23 6.79 -54.29
N SER A 13 23.70 7.67 -55.14
CA SER A 13 22.99 8.88 -54.75
C SER A 13 21.51 8.66 -54.43
N THR A 14 20.85 9.68 -53.88
CA THR A 14 19.44 9.65 -53.47
C THR A 14 18.46 9.75 -54.65
N ALA A 15 18.13 8.61 -55.26
CA ALA A 15 16.93 8.39 -56.10
C ALA A 15 16.59 6.87 -56.13
N SER A 16 15.34 6.42 -56.30
CA SER A 16 14.05 7.12 -56.40
C SER A 16 13.05 6.54 -55.38
N THR A 17 12.10 7.35 -54.88
CA THR A 17 10.95 6.87 -54.08
C THR A 17 9.71 6.60 -54.95
N ALA A 18 9.90 6.37 -56.25
CA ALA A 18 8.82 6.33 -57.25
C ALA A 18 8.53 4.94 -57.85
N GLU A 19 9.52 4.04 -57.90
CA GLU A 19 9.44 2.79 -58.69
C GLU A 19 8.78 1.59 -57.98
N TRP A 20 8.07 1.83 -56.87
CA TRP A 20 7.29 0.80 -56.15
C TRP A 20 5.81 0.70 -56.62
N PHE A 21 5.49 1.19 -57.82
CA PHE A 21 4.11 1.44 -58.28
C PHE A 21 3.69 0.76 -59.62
N SER A 22 4.35 -0.32 -60.03
CA SER A 22 4.15 -0.94 -61.36
C SER A 22 3.70 -2.42 -61.41
N HIS A 23 3.53 -3.10 -60.26
CA HIS A 23 3.04 -4.50 -60.21
C HIS A 23 1.83 -4.70 -59.29
N LEU A 24 0.68 -4.20 -59.73
CA LEU A 24 -0.64 -4.60 -59.23
C LEU A 24 -1.53 -4.97 -60.42
N GLY A 25 -1.70 -6.27 -60.68
CA GLY A 25 -2.74 -6.76 -61.57
C GLY A 25 -4.10 -6.58 -60.91
N SER A 26 -5.07 -6.00 -61.61
CA SER A 26 -6.40 -5.71 -61.05
C SER A 26 -7.23 -6.99 -60.88
N SER A 27 -7.32 -7.49 -59.66
CA SER A 27 -8.23 -8.58 -59.26
C SER A 27 -9.69 -8.10 -59.27
N ALA A 28 -10.49 -8.63 -60.19
CA ALA A 28 -11.89 -8.21 -60.41
C ALA A 28 -12.84 -8.45 -59.20
N ASN A 29 -12.42 -9.25 -58.21
CA ASN A 29 -13.25 -9.67 -57.08
C ASN A 29 -13.00 -8.89 -55.77
N GLY A 30 -12.05 -7.94 -55.69
CA GLY A 30 -11.79 -7.13 -54.48
C GLY A 30 -10.73 -7.69 -53.50
N LEU A 31 -10.41 -8.99 -53.57
CA LEU A 31 -9.26 -9.61 -52.86
C LEU A 31 -7.95 -8.89 -53.23
N GLN A 32 -7.15 -8.52 -52.23
CA GLN A 32 -5.90 -7.78 -52.43
C GLN A 32 -4.64 -8.65 -52.25
N GLU A 33 -4.61 -9.52 -51.24
CA GLU A 33 -3.52 -10.48 -51.02
C GLU A 33 -4.04 -11.70 -50.24
N ALA A 34 -3.46 -12.88 -50.50
CA ALA A 34 -3.72 -14.12 -49.76
C ALA A 34 -2.41 -14.89 -49.53
N VAL A 35 -2.38 -15.75 -48.50
CA VAL A 35 -1.24 -16.65 -48.26
C VAL A 35 -1.29 -17.77 -49.31
N PRO A 36 -0.25 -18.02 -50.14
CA PRO A 36 -0.33 -18.96 -51.26
C PRO A 36 -0.64 -20.43 -50.90
N ARG A 37 -0.57 -20.82 -49.62
CA ARG A 37 -0.97 -22.15 -49.14
C ARG A 37 -2.42 -22.21 -48.59
N ARG A 38 -3.15 -21.10 -48.69
CA ARG A 38 -4.50 -20.89 -48.14
C ARG A 38 -5.41 -20.06 -49.07
N SER A 39 -4.95 -19.71 -50.28
CA SER A 39 -5.73 -18.93 -51.27
C SER A 39 -7.09 -19.55 -51.54
N ASP A 40 -7.10 -20.86 -51.68
CA ASP A 40 -8.23 -21.65 -52.18
C ASP A 40 -9.37 -21.69 -51.15
N TRP A 41 -9.07 -21.41 -49.87
CA TRP A 41 -10.05 -21.28 -48.79
C TRP A 41 -10.97 -20.05 -48.96
N LEU A 42 -10.59 -19.11 -49.83
CA LEU A 42 -11.34 -17.89 -50.15
C LEU A 42 -12.05 -17.97 -51.52
N ALA A 43 -11.86 -19.04 -52.29
CA ALA A 43 -12.35 -19.14 -53.67
C ALA A 43 -13.88 -19.01 -53.77
N ASP A 44 -14.59 -19.58 -52.80
CA ASP A 44 -16.05 -19.63 -52.74
C ASP A 44 -16.68 -18.45 -51.97
N LEU A 45 -15.92 -17.39 -51.64
CA LEU A 45 -16.39 -16.24 -50.86
C LEU A 45 -16.45 -14.96 -51.72
N PRO A 46 -17.55 -14.19 -51.68
CA PRO A 46 -17.59 -12.88 -52.32
C PRO A 46 -16.73 -11.88 -51.52
N MET A 47 -15.75 -11.19 -52.11
CA MET A 47 -14.89 -10.26 -51.33
C MET A 47 -15.48 -8.83 -51.26
N GLU A 48 -16.80 -8.75 -51.12
CA GLU A 48 -17.57 -7.53 -50.86
C GLU A 48 -18.14 -7.63 -49.44
N ALA A 49 -17.86 -6.65 -48.57
CA ALA A 49 -18.12 -6.81 -47.15
C ALA A 49 -19.61 -7.09 -46.80
N ASP A 50 -20.56 -6.44 -47.47
CA ASP A 50 -21.99 -6.75 -47.29
C ASP A 50 -22.36 -8.17 -47.75
N ALA A 51 -21.83 -8.62 -48.90
CA ALA A 51 -22.11 -9.96 -49.43
C ALA A 51 -21.54 -11.09 -48.55
N ILE A 52 -20.42 -10.86 -47.84
CA ILE A 52 -19.91 -11.80 -46.83
C ILE A 52 -20.89 -11.90 -45.65
N THR A 53 -21.50 -10.79 -45.24
CA THR A 53 -22.40 -10.77 -44.08
C THR A 53 -23.79 -11.33 -44.36
N ASP A 54 -24.15 -11.47 -45.63
CA ASP A 54 -25.39 -12.07 -46.10
C ASP A 54 -25.22 -13.55 -46.58
N ASP A 55 -23.99 -14.09 -46.59
CA ASP A 55 -23.67 -15.46 -47.03
C ASP A 55 -24.28 -16.53 -46.08
N PRO A 56 -25.09 -17.50 -46.58
CA PRO A 56 -25.77 -18.49 -45.74
C PRO A 56 -24.88 -19.25 -44.76
N GLY A 57 -25.16 -19.06 -43.46
CA GLY A 57 -24.45 -19.71 -42.36
C GLY A 57 -23.31 -18.89 -41.76
N VAL A 58 -22.92 -17.77 -42.38
CA VAL A 58 -22.06 -16.77 -41.75
C VAL A 58 -22.80 -16.14 -40.56
N SER A 59 -22.11 -15.94 -39.42
CA SER A 59 -22.74 -15.46 -38.19
C SER A 59 -21.90 -14.43 -37.43
N LEU A 60 -22.59 -13.49 -36.77
CA LEU A 60 -21.97 -12.32 -36.14
C LEU A 60 -21.46 -12.65 -34.72
N LEU A 61 -20.14 -12.66 -34.53
CA LEU A 61 -19.52 -12.86 -33.22
C LEU A 61 -19.43 -11.56 -32.41
N GLN A 62 -19.10 -10.45 -33.05
CA GLN A 62 -18.90 -9.16 -32.37
C GLN A 62 -19.23 -7.98 -33.29
N LYS A 63 -20.03 -7.03 -32.81
CA LYS A 63 -20.35 -5.78 -33.53
C LYS A 63 -19.93 -4.56 -32.71
N SER A 64 -19.25 -3.63 -33.37
CA SER A 64 -18.91 -2.31 -32.84
C SER A 64 -19.28 -1.22 -33.86
N ARG A 65 -19.00 0.05 -33.56
CA ARG A 65 -19.30 1.16 -34.47
C ARG A 65 -18.43 1.20 -35.74
N GLU A 66 -17.23 0.62 -35.69
CA GLU A 66 -16.21 0.74 -36.77
C GLU A 66 -15.76 -0.63 -37.31
N ARG A 67 -15.90 -1.70 -36.51
CA ARG A 67 -15.52 -3.07 -36.86
C ARG A 67 -16.61 -4.07 -36.50
N GLU A 68 -16.75 -5.09 -37.33
CA GLU A 68 -17.51 -6.31 -37.09
C GLU A 68 -16.58 -7.52 -37.18
N VAL A 69 -16.93 -8.59 -36.46
CA VAL A 69 -16.22 -9.87 -36.47
C VAL A 69 -17.22 -10.97 -36.74
N TRP A 70 -17.03 -11.68 -37.84
CA TRP A 70 -17.95 -12.68 -38.37
C TRP A 70 -17.28 -14.05 -38.41
N TRP A 71 -18.02 -15.08 -38.04
CA TRP A 71 -17.68 -16.49 -38.15
C TRP A 71 -18.16 -17.03 -39.49
N ILE A 72 -17.28 -17.69 -40.23
CA ILE A 72 -17.60 -18.28 -41.53
C ILE A 72 -17.53 -19.81 -41.41
N PRO A 73 -18.57 -20.55 -41.82
CA PRO A 73 -18.61 -21.99 -41.71
C PRO A 73 -17.53 -22.68 -42.58
N PRO A 74 -17.03 -23.84 -42.13
CA PRO A 74 -16.16 -24.67 -42.95
C PRO A 74 -16.92 -25.22 -44.17
N SER A 75 -16.16 -25.57 -45.21
CA SER A 75 -16.62 -26.25 -46.42
C SER A 75 -15.65 -27.40 -46.74
N PRO A 76 -15.88 -28.22 -47.78
CA PRO A 76 -14.88 -29.19 -48.24
C PRO A 76 -13.55 -28.54 -48.68
N SER A 77 -13.56 -27.27 -49.05
CA SER A 77 -12.41 -26.47 -49.50
C SER A 77 -11.77 -25.61 -48.40
N ARG A 78 -12.48 -25.24 -47.32
CA ARG A 78 -12.01 -24.28 -46.29
C ARG A 78 -12.26 -24.74 -44.84
N PRO A 79 -11.32 -24.53 -43.91
CA PRO A 79 -11.61 -24.63 -42.48
C PRO A 79 -12.51 -23.48 -42.03
N THR A 80 -13.03 -23.54 -40.80
CA THR A 80 -13.76 -22.43 -40.17
C THR A 80 -12.90 -21.16 -40.13
N LEU A 81 -13.41 -20.04 -40.65
CA LEU A 81 -12.68 -18.76 -40.70
C LEU A 81 -13.33 -17.69 -39.81
N ILE A 82 -12.54 -16.66 -39.50
CA ILE A 82 -13.02 -15.39 -38.97
C ILE A 82 -12.75 -14.30 -40.01
N ALA A 83 -13.78 -13.52 -40.35
CA ALA A 83 -13.65 -12.27 -41.09
C ALA A 83 -13.75 -11.08 -40.13
N LYS A 84 -12.72 -10.24 -40.08
CA LYS A 84 -12.74 -8.94 -39.40
C LYS A 84 -13.00 -7.86 -40.42
N ILE A 85 -14.18 -7.25 -40.38
CA ILE A 85 -14.65 -6.27 -41.36
C ILE A 85 -14.65 -4.87 -40.74
N HIS A 86 -13.99 -3.93 -41.39
CA HIS A 86 -13.85 -2.53 -41.00
C HIS A 86 -14.73 -1.62 -41.87
N ARG A 87 -15.86 -1.17 -41.29
CA ARG A 87 -16.88 -0.35 -41.96
C ARG A 87 -16.66 1.15 -41.72
N GLU A 88 -15.40 1.60 -41.82
CA GLU A 88 -15.02 2.98 -41.51
C GLU A 88 -15.41 3.96 -42.65
N MET A 89 -16.50 4.70 -42.40
CA MET A 89 -17.14 5.58 -43.39
C MET A 89 -16.77 7.07 -43.30
N ASP A 90 -15.94 7.47 -42.33
CA ASP A 90 -15.56 8.88 -42.16
C ASP A 90 -14.50 9.33 -43.19
N LEU A 91 -14.37 10.66 -43.35
CA LEU A 91 -13.40 11.25 -44.28
C LEU A 91 -11.95 10.89 -43.90
N SER A 92 -11.68 10.75 -42.60
CA SER A 92 -10.40 10.31 -42.05
C SER A 92 -10.01 8.91 -42.56
N ALA A 93 -10.93 7.94 -42.49
CA ALA A 93 -10.70 6.59 -42.95
C ALA A 93 -10.59 6.51 -44.47
N ARG A 94 -11.40 7.26 -45.23
CA ARG A 94 -11.25 7.37 -46.70
C ARG A 94 -9.87 7.89 -47.10
N LEU A 95 -9.31 8.84 -46.34
CA LEU A 95 -7.94 9.32 -46.54
C LEU A 95 -6.89 8.28 -46.11
N ARG A 96 -7.06 7.62 -44.94
CA ARG A 96 -6.18 6.52 -44.49
C ARG A 96 -6.12 5.39 -45.52
N ARG A 97 -7.26 4.97 -46.06
CA ARG A 97 -7.34 3.92 -47.09
C ARG A 97 -6.57 4.31 -48.35
N ARG A 98 -6.74 5.54 -48.87
CA ARG A 98 -5.95 6.08 -49.98
C ARG A 98 -4.44 6.16 -49.71
N LEU A 99 -4.03 6.41 -48.47
CA LEU A 99 -2.62 6.43 -48.05
C LEU A 99 -2.05 5.03 -47.72
N GLY A 100 -2.82 3.95 -47.93
CA GLY A 100 -2.40 2.59 -47.62
C GLY A 100 -2.39 2.23 -46.13
N TRP A 101 -2.95 3.07 -45.27
CA TRP A 101 -3.01 2.92 -43.80
C TRP A 101 -4.41 2.45 -43.31
N GLY A 102 -5.11 1.66 -44.11
CA GLY A 102 -6.39 1.02 -43.71
C GLY A 102 -6.16 -0.05 -42.64
N ARG A 103 -7.06 -0.15 -41.64
CA ARG A 103 -6.88 -1.07 -40.50
C ARG A 103 -6.73 -2.54 -40.92
N ALA A 104 -7.53 -3.02 -41.88
CA ALA A 104 -7.45 -4.40 -42.38
C ALA A 104 -6.09 -4.71 -43.03
N ARG A 105 -5.55 -3.81 -43.86
CA ARG A 105 -4.22 -3.93 -44.48
C ARG A 105 -3.10 -3.96 -43.44
N LEU A 106 -3.21 -3.13 -42.40
CA LEU A 106 -2.26 -3.10 -41.29
C LEU A 106 -2.31 -4.40 -40.47
N GLU A 107 -3.51 -4.86 -40.08
CA GLU A 107 -3.66 -6.12 -39.36
C GLU A 107 -3.18 -7.32 -40.18
N TRP A 108 -3.49 -7.39 -41.47
CA TRP A 108 -2.94 -8.37 -42.41
C TRP A 108 -1.40 -8.39 -42.39
N HIS A 109 -0.78 -7.22 -42.61
CA HIS A 109 0.68 -7.11 -42.64
C HIS A 109 1.32 -7.58 -41.32
N PHE A 110 0.76 -7.18 -40.18
CA PHE A 110 1.28 -7.60 -38.87
C PHE A 110 1.01 -9.08 -38.54
N LEU A 111 -0.14 -9.64 -38.94
CA LEU A 111 -0.42 -11.08 -38.77
C LEU A 111 0.52 -11.94 -39.62
N LYS A 112 0.72 -11.57 -40.89
CA LYS A 112 1.65 -12.27 -41.80
C LYS A 112 3.08 -12.21 -41.25
N SER A 113 3.55 -11.02 -40.88
CA SER A 113 4.86 -10.85 -40.27
C SER A 113 5.01 -11.53 -38.90
N ALA A 114 3.92 -11.75 -38.16
CA ALA A 114 3.93 -12.49 -36.91
C ALA A 114 4.02 -14.01 -37.12
N GLU A 115 3.27 -14.57 -38.09
CA GLU A 115 3.37 -15.98 -38.48
C GLU A 115 4.78 -16.32 -39.02
N GLU A 116 5.35 -15.47 -39.89
CA GLU A 116 6.74 -15.55 -40.39
C GLU A 116 7.80 -15.57 -39.27
N ARG A 117 7.45 -15.20 -38.04
CA ARG A 117 8.36 -15.07 -36.89
C ARG A 117 7.97 -16.00 -35.73
N GLU A 118 7.17 -17.03 -36.00
CA GLU A 118 6.72 -18.05 -35.03
C GLU A 118 6.00 -17.47 -33.80
N ILE A 119 5.43 -16.26 -33.94
CA ILE A 119 4.58 -15.65 -32.92
C ILE A 119 3.21 -16.32 -33.00
N PRO A 120 2.66 -16.85 -31.90
CA PRO A 120 1.35 -17.47 -31.93
C PRO A 120 0.27 -16.40 -32.11
N VAL A 121 -0.34 -16.40 -33.30
CA VAL A 121 -1.45 -15.55 -33.73
C VAL A 121 -2.50 -16.40 -34.47
N PRO A 122 -3.75 -15.95 -34.62
CA PRO A 122 -4.66 -16.52 -35.61
C PRO A 122 -4.03 -16.43 -36.99
N ARG A 123 -3.91 -17.55 -37.68
CA ARG A 123 -3.15 -17.64 -38.92
C ARG A 123 -3.85 -16.83 -40.03
N PRO A 124 -3.14 -15.92 -40.72
CA PRO A 124 -3.72 -15.11 -41.79
C PRO A 124 -4.03 -15.95 -43.03
N VAL A 125 -5.16 -15.66 -43.67
CA VAL A 125 -5.62 -16.33 -44.91
C VAL A 125 -5.54 -15.36 -46.09
N GLY A 126 -6.16 -14.19 -45.97
CA GLY A 126 -6.10 -13.11 -46.96
C GLY A 126 -6.73 -11.81 -46.47
N TRP A 127 -6.69 -10.76 -47.28
CA TRP A 127 -7.38 -9.49 -47.02
C TRP A 127 -7.92 -8.86 -48.30
N PHE A 128 -8.99 -8.09 -48.16
CA PHE A 128 -9.73 -7.46 -49.26
C PHE A 128 -10.09 -6.00 -48.95
N THR A 129 -10.46 -5.24 -49.99
CA THR A 129 -11.08 -3.92 -49.85
C THR A 129 -12.31 -3.84 -50.77
N SER A 130 -13.38 -3.27 -50.25
CA SER A 130 -14.62 -3.08 -50.99
C SER A 130 -15.30 -1.75 -50.64
N PRO A 131 -16.25 -1.27 -51.46
CA PRO A 131 -17.07 -0.10 -51.17
C PRO A 131 -17.77 -0.16 -49.81
N SER A 132 -18.29 -1.33 -49.40
CA SER A 132 -18.98 -1.52 -48.12
C SER A 132 -18.05 -1.72 -46.90
N GLY A 133 -16.80 -2.15 -47.11
CA GLY A 133 -15.79 -2.25 -46.05
C GLY A 133 -14.45 -2.85 -46.51
N ASP A 134 -13.41 -2.69 -45.70
CA ASP A 134 -12.17 -3.47 -45.84
C ASP A 134 -12.22 -4.67 -44.88
N GLY A 135 -11.59 -5.80 -45.19
CA GLY A 135 -11.56 -6.92 -44.25
C GLY A 135 -10.34 -7.83 -44.35
N VAL A 136 -10.09 -8.56 -43.26
CA VAL A 136 -9.01 -9.55 -43.15
C VAL A 136 -9.57 -10.87 -42.62
N PHE A 137 -9.12 -11.97 -43.23
CA PHE A 137 -9.51 -13.34 -42.91
C PHE A 137 -8.40 -14.07 -42.12
N THR A 138 -8.80 -14.78 -41.06
CA THR A 138 -7.91 -15.66 -40.27
C THR A 138 -8.54 -17.02 -39.99
N GLU A 139 -7.74 -18.06 -39.77
CA GLU A 139 -8.21 -19.34 -39.20
C GLU A 139 -8.95 -19.11 -37.86
N TYR A 140 -10.09 -19.77 -37.65
CA TYR A 140 -10.79 -19.78 -36.37
C TYR A 140 -10.06 -20.71 -35.38
N LEU A 141 -9.74 -20.20 -34.19
CA LEU A 141 -9.02 -20.97 -33.16
C LEU A 141 -10.01 -21.79 -32.30
N LEU A 142 -10.22 -23.04 -32.70
CA LEU A 142 -11.02 -24.03 -31.96
C LEU A 142 -10.54 -24.19 -30.50
N ASP A 143 -11.52 -24.31 -29.60
CA ASP A 143 -11.36 -24.53 -28.15
C ASP A 143 -10.54 -23.45 -27.44
N THR A 144 -10.63 -22.19 -27.91
CA THR A 144 -10.01 -21.04 -27.24
C THR A 144 -11.00 -20.15 -26.51
N GLU A 145 -10.55 -19.51 -25.42
CA GLU A 145 -11.30 -18.49 -24.69
C GLU A 145 -10.41 -17.28 -24.34
N PRO A 146 -10.99 -16.13 -23.93
CA PRO A 146 -10.21 -14.98 -23.46
C PRO A 146 -9.34 -15.35 -22.25
N PHE A 147 -8.05 -15.02 -22.28
CA PHE A 147 -7.10 -15.34 -21.22
C PHE A 147 -7.56 -14.96 -19.79
N PRO A 148 -8.26 -13.84 -19.52
CA PRO A 148 -8.76 -13.53 -18.18
C PRO A 148 -9.79 -14.52 -17.64
N GLN A 149 -10.48 -15.26 -18.51
CA GLN A 149 -11.44 -16.31 -18.15
C GLN A 149 -10.71 -17.65 -17.96
N TYR A 150 -9.80 -18.00 -18.89
CA TYR A 150 -8.94 -19.17 -18.78
C TYR A 150 -8.13 -19.19 -17.46
N LEU A 151 -7.55 -18.04 -17.09
CA LEU A 151 -6.75 -17.87 -15.87
C LEU A 151 -7.59 -17.98 -14.57
N GLN A 152 -8.93 -17.94 -14.62
CA GLN A 152 -9.77 -18.18 -13.43
C GLN A 152 -9.91 -19.67 -13.08
N ARG A 153 -9.42 -20.58 -13.93
CA ARG A 153 -9.45 -22.03 -13.70
C ARG A 153 -8.28 -22.51 -12.82
N PHE A 154 -7.28 -21.67 -12.58
CA PHE A 154 -6.00 -22.05 -11.99
C PHE A 154 -5.63 -21.18 -10.79
N ASP A 155 -5.22 -21.84 -9.72
CA ASP A 155 -4.72 -21.24 -8.48
C ASP A 155 -3.30 -21.73 -8.15
N GLY A 156 -2.67 -21.09 -7.17
CA GLY A 156 -1.37 -21.51 -6.61
C GLY A 156 -0.27 -21.70 -7.65
N ALA A 157 0.32 -22.90 -7.68
CA ALA A 157 1.45 -23.22 -8.54
C ALA A 157 1.07 -23.35 -10.02
N GLU A 158 -0.12 -23.86 -10.34
CA GLU A 158 -0.59 -23.99 -11.72
C GLU A 158 -0.85 -22.62 -12.36
N ARG A 159 -1.45 -21.72 -11.58
CA ARG A 159 -1.62 -20.31 -11.95
C ARG A 159 -0.29 -19.65 -12.34
N ALA A 160 0.76 -19.91 -11.55
CA ALA A 160 2.09 -19.39 -11.82
C ALA A 160 2.64 -19.87 -13.16
N VAL A 161 2.51 -21.16 -13.50
CA VAL A 161 2.96 -21.73 -14.79
C VAL A 161 2.25 -21.07 -15.98
N VAL A 162 0.93 -20.82 -15.87
CA VAL A 162 0.17 -20.09 -16.90
C VAL A 162 0.68 -18.65 -17.07
N LEU A 163 1.06 -17.99 -15.98
CA LEU A 163 1.62 -16.63 -15.99
C LEU A 163 3.08 -16.59 -16.47
N HIS A 164 3.89 -17.61 -16.18
CA HIS A 164 5.23 -17.76 -16.74
C HIS A 164 5.17 -17.84 -18.27
N LYS A 165 4.23 -18.63 -18.83
CA LYS A 165 3.94 -18.68 -20.29
C LYS A 165 3.51 -17.33 -20.86
N LEU A 166 2.72 -16.54 -20.11
CA LEU A 166 2.34 -15.18 -20.52
C LEU A 166 3.56 -14.25 -20.59
N GLY A 167 4.48 -14.33 -19.62
CA GLY A 167 5.75 -13.60 -19.64
C GLY A 167 6.64 -13.98 -20.82
N GLU A 168 6.72 -15.28 -21.11
CA GLU A 168 7.44 -15.85 -22.25
C GLU A 168 6.85 -15.36 -23.60
N LEU A 169 5.52 -15.27 -23.72
CA LEU A 169 4.85 -14.73 -24.90
C LEU A 169 5.24 -13.27 -25.16
N VAL A 170 5.30 -12.43 -24.12
CA VAL A 170 5.74 -11.03 -24.27
C VAL A 170 7.22 -10.96 -24.68
N ALA A 171 8.06 -11.86 -24.15
CA ALA A 171 9.45 -12.00 -24.59
C ALA A 171 9.57 -12.43 -26.06
N ARG A 172 8.63 -13.25 -26.56
CA ARG A 172 8.63 -13.71 -27.95
C ARG A 172 8.29 -12.57 -28.91
N LEU A 173 7.30 -11.74 -28.57
CA LEU A 173 7.00 -10.48 -29.28
C LEU A 173 8.22 -9.54 -29.31
N ALA A 174 8.89 -9.36 -28.17
CA ALA A 174 10.07 -8.51 -28.06
C ALA A 174 11.26 -9.01 -28.90
N LYS A 175 11.54 -10.33 -28.85
CA LYS A 175 12.56 -11.01 -29.66
C LYS A 175 12.29 -10.87 -31.16
N ALA A 176 11.02 -11.01 -31.57
CA ALA A 176 10.59 -10.90 -32.96
C ALA A 176 10.49 -9.46 -33.50
N GLY A 177 10.78 -8.44 -32.68
CA GLY A 177 10.73 -7.04 -33.11
C GLY A 177 9.33 -6.43 -33.21
N LEU A 178 8.30 -7.08 -32.67
CA LEU A 178 6.90 -6.67 -32.78
C LEU A 178 6.41 -5.94 -31.51
N GLU A 179 6.24 -4.61 -31.60
CA GLU A 179 5.65 -3.79 -30.53
C GLU A 179 4.12 -3.84 -30.64
N ALA A 180 3.48 -4.70 -29.86
CA ALA A 180 2.02 -4.73 -29.72
C ALA A 180 1.55 -3.58 -28.80
N ARG A 181 0.72 -2.67 -29.35
CA ARG A 181 0.37 -1.38 -28.73
C ARG A 181 -0.98 -1.32 -28.04
N ASP A 182 -1.76 -2.41 -28.13
CA ASP A 182 -2.92 -2.70 -27.26
C ASP A 182 -2.86 -4.14 -26.71
N LEU A 183 -1.68 -4.51 -26.19
CA LEU A 183 -1.39 -5.84 -25.64
C LEU A 183 -1.97 -5.97 -24.22
N HIS A 184 -3.29 -6.01 -24.12
CA HIS A 184 -4.01 -6.33 -22.89
C HIS A 184 -4.50 -7.77 -22.89
N THR A 185 -4.68 -8.39 -21.72
CA THR A 185 -5.07 -9.81 -21.59
C THR A 185 -6.36 -10.19 -22.31
N GLY A 186 -7.31 -9.26 -22.49
CA GLY A 186 -8.50 -9.48 -23.33
C GLY A 186 -8.24 -9.65 -24.84
N ASN A 187 -7.03 -9.30 -25.31
CA ASN A 187 -6.53 -9.49 -26.68
C ASN A 187 -5.55 -10.69 -26.73
N ILE A 188 -5.66 -11.61 -25.76
CA ILE A 188 -4.93 -12.87 -25.72
C ILE A 188 -5.97 -13.99 -25.57
N LEU A 189 -5.92 -14.95 -26.49
CA LEU A 189 -6.70 -16.18 -26.42
C LEU A 189 -5.86 -17.31 -25.83
N ALA A 190 -6.49 -18.23 -25.11
CA ALA A 190 -5.84 -19.35 -24.43
C ALA A 190 -6.59 -20.66 -24.64
N ARG A 191 -5.87 -21.78 -24.61
CA ARG A 191 -6.38 -23.16 -24.66
C ARG A 191 -5.46 -24.10 -23.91
N GLY A 192 -6.03 -25.11 -23.26
CA GLY A 192 -5.34 -26.22 -22.63
C GLY A 192 -6.26 -26.95 -21.65
N SER A 193 -5.96 -28.21 -21.35
CA SER A 193 -6.61 -28.97 -20.28
C SER A 193 -6.10 -28.58 -18.90
N ASP A 194 -4.87 -28.07 -18.84
CA ASP A 194 -4.08 -27.88 -17.64
C ASP A 194 -3.04 -26.76 -17.85
N ALA A 195 -2.33 -26.40 -16.77
CA ALA A 195 -1.35 -25.32 -16.81
C ALA A 195 -0.10 -25.63 -17.67
N ALA A 196 0.28 -26.90 -17.86
CA ALA A 196 1.44 -27.28 -18.66
C ALA A 196 1.12 -27.30 -20.16
N SER A 197 -0.05 -27.85 -20.54
CA SER A 197 -0.57 -27.89 -21.92
C SER A 197 -1.02 -26.53 -22.45
N THR A 198 -1.16 -25.52 -21.58
CA THR A 198 -1.57 -24.15 -21.93
C THR A 198 -0.79 -23.59 -23.14
N GLN A 199 -1.55 -23.20 -24.16
CA GLN A 199 -1.15 -22.47 -25.37
C GLN A 199 -1.81 -21.09 -25.36
N LEU A 200 -1.10 -20.06 -25.84
CA LEU A 200 -1.53 -18.67 -25.84
C LEU A 200 -1.34 -18.05 -27.23
N TRP A 201 -2.31 -17.27 -27.71
CA TRP A 201 -2.23 -16.53 -28.97
C TRP A 201 -2.54 -15.05 -28.76
N VAL A 202 -1.78 -14.17 -29.41
CA VAL A 202 -2.11 -12.74 -29.48
C VAL A 202 -3.11 -12.53 -30.60
N VAL A 203 -4.21 -11.84 -30.29
CA VAL A 203 -5.17 -11.36 -31.30
C VAL A 203 -5.11 -9.85 -31.40
N ASP A 204 -5.62 -9.31 -32.51
CA ASP A 204 -5.85 -7.87 -32.70
C ASP A 204 -4.56 -7.03 -32.84
N LEU A 205 -3.85 -7.22 -33.96
CA LEU A 205 -2.54 -6.59 -34.21
C LEU A 205 -2.61 -5.29 -35.03
N HIS A 206 -3.79 -4.74 -35.32
CA HIS A 206 -3.96 -3.59 -36.23
C HIS A 206 -3.14 -2.34 -35.87
N ASP A 207 -2.87 -2.12 -34.57
CA ASP A 207 -2.15 -0.94 -34.05
C ASP A 207 -0.66 -1.22 -33.71
N ALA A 208 -0.14 -2.40 -34.07
CA ALA A 208 1.22 -2.84 -33.78
C ALA A 208 2.30 -2.10 -34.59
N ARG A 209 3.58 -2.39 -34.31
CA ARG A 209 4.74 -1.88 -35.07
C ARG A 209 5.87 -2.90 -35.14
N LEU A 210 6.43 -3.09 -36.34
CA LEU A 210 7.62 -3.91 -36.56
C LEU A 210 8.90 -3.07 -36.50
N ARG A 211 9.99 -3.68 -36.01
CA ARG A 211 11.35 -3.14 -35.97
C ARG A 211 12.37 -4.28 -36.14
N LEU A 212 13.58 -3.97 -36.63
CA LEU A 212 14.71 -4.91 -36.63
C LEU A 212 15.14 -5.32 -35.21
N SER A 213 15.01 -4.42 -34.24
CA SER A 213 15.17 -4.71 -32.81
C SER A 213 14.24 -3.81 -31.98
N LEU A 214 13.70 -4.36 -30.89
CA LEU A 214 12.68 -3.72 -30.08
C LEU A 214 13.32 -3.00 -28.88
N LEU A 215 13.35 -1.66 -28.95
CA LEU A 215 13.95 -0.78 -27.93
C LEU A 215 13.48 -1.15 -26.51
N PRO A 216 14.33 -1.10 -25.47
CA PRO A 216 13.94 -1.46 -24.09
C PRO A 216 12.68 -0.74 -23.58
N ALA A 217 12.51 0.54 -23.91
CA ALA A 217 11.32 1.31 -23.56
C ALA A 217 10.04 0.84 -24.27
N ALA A 218 10.14 0.08 -25.37
CA ALA A 218 9.01 -0.59 -26.03
C ALA A 218 8.70 -1.96 -25.37
N GLN A 219 9.74 -2.69 -24.94
CA GLN A 219 9.59 -3.92 -24.16
C GLN A 219 8.83 -3.64 -22.85
N GLU A 220 9.28 -2.61 -22.12
CA GLU A 220 8.63 -2.13 -20.90
C GLU A 220 7.19 -1.65 -21.17
N ARG A 221 6.90 -1.01 -22.32
CA ARG A 221 5.51 -0.67 -22.68
C ARG A 221 4.62 -1.89 -22.83
N MET A 222 5.10 -3.00 -23.39
CA MET A 222 4.30 -4.24 -23.49
C MET A 222 4.06 -4.87 -22.12
N LEU A 223 5.11 -4.99 -21.29
CA LEU A 223 4.99 -5.50 -19.92
C LEU A 223 4.01 -4.68 -19.07
N ILE A 224 4.06 -3.34 -19.15
CA ILE A 224 3.14 -2.47 -18.41
C ILE A 224 1.68 -2.61 -18.91
N GLN A 225 1.44 -2.91 -20.19
CA GLN A 225 0.08 -3.17 -20.70
C GLN A 225 -0.47 -4.47 -20.12
N VAL A 226 0.30 -5.56 -20.20
CA VAL A 226 -0.09 -6.88 -19.69
C VAL A 226 -0.27 -6.85 -18.17
N ALA A 227 0.69 -6.31 -17.42
CA ALA A 227 0.59 -6.17 -15.97
C ALA A 227 -0.59 -5.29 -15.53
N GLN A 228 -0.95 -4.25 -16.30
CA GLN A 228 -2.14 -3.45 -16.05
C GLN A 228 -3.44 -4.21 -16.35
N ALA A 229 -3.42 -5.11 -17.35
CA ALA A 229 -4.57 -5.92 -17.72
C ALA A 229 -4.80 -7.13 -16.81
N LEU A 230 -3.74 -7.68 -16.21
CA LEU A 230 -3.81 -8.64 -15.09
C LEU A 230 -4.46 -8.02 -13.84
N GLY A 231 -4.34 -6.70 -13.64
CA GLY A 231 -4.98 -5.95 -12.56
C GLY A 231 -4.03 -5.13 -11.67
N GLY A 232 -2.71 -5.29 -11.84
CA GLY A 232 -1.70 -4.67 -10.98
C GLY A 232 -1.76 -5.19 -9.54
N ALA A 233 -1.63 -4.28 -8.57
CA ALA A 233 -1.73 -4.55 -7.13
C ALA A 233 -3.08 -5.13 -6.63
N ARG A 234 -4.01 -5.49 -7.51
CA ARG A 234 -5.20 -6.28 -7.17
C ARG A 234 -4.97 -7.79 -7.19
N SER A 235 -3.93 -8.25 -7.87
CA SER A 235 -3.83 -9.64 -8.35
C SER A 235 -2.74 -10.44 -7.64
N GLY A 236 -2.43 -10.09 -6.39
CA GLY A 236 -1.37 -10.73 -5.60
C GLY A 236 -0.04 -10.76 -6.34
N SER A 237 0.54 -11.96 -6.45
CA SER A 237 1.81 -12.22 -7.12
C SER A 237 1.71 -12.42 -8.64
N ASP A 238 0.52 -12.29 -9.26
CA ASP A 238 0.32 -12.57 -10.69
C ASP A 238 1.29 -11.80 -11.61
N VAL A 239 1.53 -10.52 -11.27
CA VAL A 239 2.44 -9.65 -12.04
C VAL A 239 3.90 -10.06 -11.84
N GLU A 240 4.28 -10.49 -10.64
CA GLU A 240 5.64 -10.98 -10.36
C GLU A 240 5.90 -12.31 -11.09
N GLN A 241 4.96 -13.25 -11.05
CA GLN A 241 5.04 -14.52 -11.79
C GLN A 241 5.16 -14.29 -13.30
N MET A 242 4.35 -13.40 -13.87
CA MET A 242 4.49 -13.01 -15.28
C MET A 242 5.87 -12.38 -15.59
N LEU A 243 6.41 -11.56 -14.68
CA LEU A 243 7.76 -11.00 -14.82
C LEU A 243 8.88 -12.05 -14.62
N GLU A 244 8.69 -13.11 -13.85
CA GLU A 244 9.66 -14.22 -13.73
C GLU A 244 9.81 -15.02 -15.03
N GLY A 245 8.70 -15.24 -15.74
CA GLY A 245 8.70 -15.91 -17.05
C GLY A 245 9.35 -15.03 -18.12
N TRP A 246 9.02 -13.73 -18.13
CA TRP A 246 9.73 -12.75 -18.95
C TRP A 246 11.22 -12.73 -18.64
N ALA A 247 11.63 -12.73 -17.36
CA ALA A 247 13.04 -12.65 -16.97
C ALA A 247 13.85 -13.86 -17.47
N ALA A 248 13.30 -15.08 -17.33
CA ALA A 248 13.92 -16.30 -17.87
C ALA A 248 14.08 -16.24 -19.39
N ALA A 249 13.00 -15.93 -20.12
CA ALA A 249 13.01 -15.84 -21.58
C ALA A 249 13.93 -14.71 -22.09
N ALA A 250 13.94 -13.55 -21.42
CA ALA A 250 14.80 -12.41 -21.75
C ALA A 250 16.28 -12.72 -21.54
N ARG A 251 16.63 -13.60 -20.59
CA ARG A 251 17.99 -14.14 -20.43
C ARG A 251 18.30 -15.22 -21.48
N GLN A 252 17.41 -16.18 -21.70
CA GLN A 252 17.61 -17.29 -22.63
C GLN A 252 17.72 -16.84 -24.10
N TRP A 253 17.02 -15.77 -24.47
CA TRP A 253 16.98 -15.24 -25.84
C TRP A 253 17.77 -13.94 -26.05
N GLY A 254 18.59 -13.53 -25.07
CA GLY A 254 19.52 -12.40 -25.23
C GLY A 254 18.86 -11.02 -25.34
N ILE A 255 17.67 -10.81 -24.76
CA ILE A 255 16.91 -9.56 -24.87
C ILE A 255 17.46 -8.51 -23.90
N ASP A 256 17.44 -8.81 -22.59
CA ASP A 256 18.11 -8.04 -21.53
C ASP A 256 18.18 -8.92 -20.27
N ALA A 257 19.33 -9.54 -20.03
CA ALA A 257 19.52 -10.46 -18.90
C ALA A 257 19.40 -9.78 -17.52
N ARG A 258 19.42 -8.44 -17.44
CA ARG A 258 19.33 -7.68 -16.17
C ARG A 258 17.92 -7.68 -15.55
N TRP A 259 16.93 -8.25 -16.25
CA TRP A 259 15.60 -8.50 -15.67
C TRP A 259 15.59 -9.61 -14.61
N GLY A 260 16.52 -10.57 -14.67
CA GLY A 260 16.56 -11.72 -13.78
C GLY A 260 17.79 -11.79 -12.87
N ARG A 261 17.69 -12.53 -11.77
CA ARG A 261 18.77 -12.83 -10.81
C ARG A 261 18.78 -14.33 -10.48
N GLY A 262 19.91 -14.86 -10.00
CA GLY A 262 20.06 -16.30 -9.73
C GLY A 262 20.05 -17.17 -11.00
N PRO A 263 19.90 -18.50 -10.88
CA PRO A 263 19.74 -19.41 -12.00
C PRO A 263 18.34 -19.34 -12.62
N VAL A 264 18.21 -19.78 -13.88
CA VAL A 264 16.90 -20.10 -14.48
C VAL A 264 16.51 -21.51 -14.01
N ILE A 265 15.26 -21.69 -13.62
CA ILE A 265 14.71 -22.97 -13.12
C ILE A 265 13.44 -23.32 -13.90
N TRP A 266 13.17 -24.61 -14.06
CA TRP A 266 12.03 -25.12 -14.80
C TRP A 266 10.92 -25.60 -13.86
N VAL A 267 9.69 -25.15 -14.08
CA VAL A 267 8.49 -25.50 -13.30
C VAL A 267 7.34 -25.73 -14.28
N GLY A 268 6.64 -26.87 -14.19
CA GLY A 268 5.52 -27.19 -15.09
C GLY A 268 5.88 -27.20 -16.58
N GLY A 269 7.15 -27.49 -16.93
CA GLY A 269 7.67 -27.43 -18.31
C GLY A 269 8.01 -26.02 -18.81
N VAL A 270 7.97 -24.99 -17.94
CA VAL A 270 8.21 -23.58 -18.29
C VAL A 270 9.41 -23.03 -17.52
N ALA A 271 10.21 -22.19 -18.17
CA ALA A 271 11.36 -21.55 -17.55
C ALA A 271 10.93 -20.30 -16.74
N ARG A 272 11.39 -20.19 -15.49
CA ARG A 272 11.21 -19.00 -14.63
C ARG A 272 12.53 -18.57 -14.00
N GLN A 273 12.68 -17.29 -13.71
CA GLN A 273 13.85 -16.72 -13.05
C GLN A 273 13.42 -15.60 -12.09
N ALA A 274 13.98 -15.56 -10.88
CA ALA A 274 13.66 -14.53 -9.89
C ALA A 274 13.95 -13.12 -10.43
N VAL A 275 13.00 -12.20 -10.30
CA VAL A 275 13.07 -10.86 -10.92
C VAL A 275 14.06 -9.93 -10.21
N CYS A 276 14.60 -8.98 -10.96
CA CYS A 276 15.33 -7.82 -10.45
C CYS A 276 14.34 -6.83 -9.76
N PRO A 277 14.41 -6.59 -8.44
CA PRO A 277 13.42 -5.76 -7.72
C PRO A 277 13.29 -4.36 -8.30
N GLN A 278 14.41 -3.72 -8.63
CA GLN A 278 14.43 -2.39 -9.25
C GLN A 278 13.59 -2.31 -10.54
N LYS A 279 13.49 -3.41 -11.29
CA LYS A 279 12.65 -3.54 -12.48
C LYS A 279 11.19 -3.89 -12.14
N ARG A 280 10.95 -4.85 -11.23
CA ARG A 280 9.61 -5.21 -10.73
C ARG A 280 8.90 -4.00 -10.14
N ASP A 281 9.52 -3.38 -9.14
CA ASP A 281 8.99 -2.22 -8.40
C ASP A 281 8.79 -1.00 -9.33
N TYR A 282 9.55 -0.90 -10.43
CA TYR A 282 9.33 0.12 -11.47
C TYR A 282 8.06 -0.13 -12.30
N ILE A 283 7.83 -1.36 -12.75
CA ILE A 283 6.63 -1.75 -13.50
C ILE A 283 5.37 -1.55 -12.63
N GLU A 284 5.40 -2.03 -11.39
CA GLU A 284 4.30 -1.93 -10.42
C GLU A 284 3.87 -0.48 -10.19
N ARG A 285 4.82 0.41 -9.82
CA ARG A 285 4.55 1.85 -9.61
C ARG A 285 3.94 2.53 -10.86
N ILE A 286 4.28 2.10 -12.07
CA ILE A 286 3.69 2.67 -13.29
C ILE A 286 2.28 2.11 -13.54
N VAL A 287 2.07 0.80 -13.37
CA VAL A 287 0.75 0.16 -13.49
C VAL A 287 -0.24 0.77 -12.50
N GLU A 288 0.17 0.90 -11.24
CA GLU A 288 -0.59 1.51 -10.15
C GLU A 288 -0.96 2.98 -10.48
N ARG A 289 0.01 3.79 -10.93
CA ARG A 289 -0.21 5.18 -11.37
C ARG A 289 -1.15 5.28 -12.59
N LYS A 290 -1.11 4.32 -13.52
CA LYS A 290 -2.04 4.26 -14.66
C LYS A 290 -3.46 3.87 -14.23
N GLU A 291 -3.59 2.89 -13.33
CA GLU A 291 -4.89 2.48 -12.78
C GLU A 291 -5.53 3.60 -11.95
N ARG A 292 -4.79 4.23 -11.05
CA ARG A 292 -5.24 5.43 -10.29
C ARG A 292 -5.82 6.50 -11.22
N ARG A 293 -5.18 6.76 -12.37
CA ARG A 293 -5.69 7.67 -13.42
C ARG A 293 -6.98 7.16 -14.10
N ARG A 294 -7.06 5.88 -14.50
CA ARG A 294 -8.28 5.29 -15.09
C ARG A 294 -9.46 5.34 -14.12
N ARG A 295 -9.23 5.04 -12.84
CA ARG A 295 -10.25 5.01 -11.79
C ARG A 295 -10.74 6.41 -11.41
N LEU A 296 -9.84 7.39 -11.29
CA LEU A 296 -10.21 8.82 -11.15
C LEU A 296 -11.06 9.35 -12.32
N LYS A 297 -10.91 8.82 -13.54
CA LYS A 297 -11.83 9.12 -14.66
C LYS A 297 -13.20 8.47 -14.49
N ARG A 298 -13.30 7.23 -13.98
CA ARG A 298 -14.58 6.56 -13.69
C ARG A 298 -15.36 7.32 -12.60
N LEU A 299 -14.69 7.71 -11.51
CA LEU A 299 -15.26 8.40 -10.34
C LEU A 299 -15.84 9.80 -10.61
N ARG A 300 -15.58 10.38 -11.79
CA ARG A 300 -16.18 11.65 -12.26
C ARG A 300 -17.49 11.44 -13.03
N ARG A 301 -17.82 10.21 -13.44
CA ARG A 301 -19.13 9.88 -14.04
C ARG A 301 -20.20 9.93 -12.93
N GLY A 302 -21.37 10.50 -13.22
CA GLY A 302 -22.45 10.65 -12.24
C GLY A 302 -22.28 11.77 -11.20
N VAL A 303 -21.22 12.60 -11.31
CA VAL A 303 -21.07 13.81 -10.48
C VAL A 303 -21.71 14.99 -11.20
N SER A 304 -22.74 15.58 -10.59
CA SER A 304 -23.30 16.87 -11.00
C SER A 304 -22.58 18.02 -10.29
N LYS A 305 -22.54 19.19 -10.93
CA LYS A 305 -21.99 20.43 -10.38
C LYS A 305 -22.95 21.58 -10.64
N GLN A 306 -23.45 22.20 -9.57
CA GLN A 306 -24.30 23.39 -9.61
C GLN A 306 -23.58 24.59 -8.98
N ARG A 307 -23.92 25.81 -9.42
CA ARG A 307 -23.55 27.07 -8.76
C ARG A 307 -24.60 27.39 -7.69
N SER A 308 -24.18 27.86 -6.52
CA SER A 308 -25.12 28.28 -5.47
C SER A 308 -25.47 29.76 -5.62
N HIS A 309 -26.66 30.03 -6.17
CA HIS A 309 -27.23 31.36 -6.45
C HIS A 309 -26.45 32.24 -7.46
N SER A 310 -27.12 33.31 -7.89
CA SER A 310 -26.70 34.28 -8.93
C SER A 310 -25.42 35.05 -8.57
N SER A 311 -25.07 35.18 -7.29
CA SER A 311 -23.87 35.88 -6.82
C SER A 311 -22.56 35.10 -6.99
N GLY A 312 -22.58 33.88 -7.55
CA GLY A 312 -21.39 33.15 -8.02
C GLY A 312 -20.43 32.61 -6.95
N ASN A 313 -20.55 33.04 -5.70
CA ASN A 313 -19.61 32.77 -4.59
C ASN A 313 -19.63 31.34 -4.02
N GLY A 314 -20.17 30.35 -4.75
CA GLY A 314 -20.15 28.97 -4.28
C GLY A 314 -20.53 27.92 -5.34
N HIS A 315 -20.07 26.70 -5.05
CA HIS A 315 -20.28 25.50 -5.86
C HIS A 315 -20.78 24.36 -4.98
N THR A 316 -21.80 23.67 -5.46
CA THR A 316 -22.30 22.42 -4.88
C THR A 316 -22.07 21.30 -5.88
N TRP A 317 -21.46 20.21 -5.43
CA TRP A 317 -21.33 18.97 -6.17
C TRP A 317 -22.22 17.91 -5.52
N THR A 318 -22.96 17.15 -6.34
CA THR A 318 -23.81 16.06 -5.88
C THR A 318 -23.50 14.79 -6.66
N ARG A 319 -23.62 13.64 -5.99
CA ARG A 319 -23.25 12.34 -6.53
C ARG A 319 -24.32 11.34 -6.13
N PHE A 320 -25.02 10.81 -7.13
CA PHE A 320 -26.01 9.75 -6.95
C PHE A 320 -25.51 8.50 -7.69
N PRO A 321 -25.46 7.31 -7.05
CA PRO A 321 -24.98 6.09 -7.70
C PRO A 321 -25.77 5.71 -8.96
N HIS A 322 -27.05 6.07 -9.02
CA HIS A 322 -27.93 5.86 -10.17
C HIS A 322 -28.70 7.14 -10.50
N ILE A 323 -28.84 7.45 -11.79
CA ILE A 323 -29.54 8.65 -12.31
C ILE A 323 -31.01 8.71 -11.85
N GLN A 324 -31.64 7.55 -11.62
CA GLN A 324 -33.07 7.41 -11.31
C GLN A 324 -33.43 7.49 -9.81
N ARG A 325 -32.49 7.37 -8.87
CA ARG A 325 -32.80 7.39 -7.42
C ARG A 325 -32.14 8.59 -6.71
N ARG A 326 -32.91 9.66 -6.55
CA ARG A 326 -32.57 10.87 -5.75
C ARG A 326 -33.16 10.83 -4.32
N LYS A 327 -33.10 9.68 -3.63
CA LYS A 327 -33.42 9.60 -2.20
C LYS A 327 -32.11 9.59 -1.39
N PHE A 328 -32.07 10.39 -0.33
CA PHE A 328 -31.02 10.27 0.70
C PHE A 328 -31.40 9.14 1.67
N PRO A 329 -30.41 8.49 2.33
CA PRO A 329 -30.66 7.61 3.47
C PRO A 329 -31.26 8.36 4.66
N ASP A 330 -31.95 7.64 5.54
CA ASP A 330 -32.70 8.22 6.66
C ASP A 330 -31.80 8.77 7.78
N ARG A 331 -30.54 8.31 7.86
CA ARG A 331 -29.51 8.86 8.75
C ARG A 331 -28.36 9.45 7.96
N LEU A 332 -28.05 10.72 8.24
CA LEU A 332 -27.02 11.51 7.58
C LEU A 332 -26.21 12.26 8.63
N ARG A 333 -24.88 12.32 8.47
CA ARG A 333 -24.05 13.25 9.23
C ARG A 333 -23.51 14.37 8.35
N TRP A 334 -23.41 15.56 8.93
CA TRP A 334 -22.90 16.77 8.29
C TRP A 334 -21.53 17.13 8.87
N ARG A 335 -20.58 17.50 8.01
CA ARG A 335 -19.23 17.95 8.41
C ARG A 335 -18.93 19.31 7.77
N SER A 336 -18.23 20.20 8.47
CA SER A 336 -17.83 21.51 7.94
C SER A 336 -16.43 21.95 8.37
N GLN A 337 -15.78 22.80 7.55
CA GLN A 337 -14.38 23.22 7.73
C GLN A 337 -14.08 24.56 7.03
N THR A 338 -13.15 25.35 7.55
CA THR A 338 -12.59 26.58 6.93
C THR A 338 -11.23 26.33 6.26
N GLU A 339 -10.95 27.06 5.18
CA GLU A 339 -9.75 26.84 4.34
C GLU A 339 -8.42 27.34 4.97
N GLU A 340 -8.47 28.09 6.06
CA GLU A 340 -7.29 28.55 6.82
C GLU A 340 -6.52 27.41 7.50
N SER A 341 -7.15 26.24 7.64
CA SER A 341 -6.50 25.03 8.15
C SER A 341 -5.71 24.31 7.05
N LEU A 342 -4.45 23.91 7.31
CA LEU A 342 -3.68 23.02 6.41
C LEU A 342 -4.44 21.72 6.08
N SER A 343 -5.36 21.32 6.94
CA SER A 343 -6.26 20.18 6.78
C SER A 343 -7.49 20.46 5.91
N ALA A 344 -7.66 21.63 5.29
CA ALA A 344 -8.82 21.97 4.44
C ALA A 344 -9.05 21.01 3.25
N ASN A 345 -7.98 20.36 2.82
CA ASN A 345 -8.06 19.25 1.86
C ASN A 345 -8.82 18.02 2.40
N SER A 346 -9.10 17.90 3.71
CA SER A 346 -9.71 16.71 4.34
C SER A 346 -11.15 16.48 3.90
N LEU A 347 -12.05 17.47 4.01
CA LEU A 347 -13.42 17.32 3.49
C LEU A 347 -13.44 17.18 1.96
N MET A 348 -12.48 17.80 1.25
CA MET A 348 -12.36 17.63 -0.19
C MET A 348 -11.86 16.22 -0.59
N ARG A 349 -10.93 15.62 0.16
CA ARG A 349 -10.53 14.21 0.02
C ARG A 349 -11.72 13.29 0.29
N SER A 350 -12.43 13.53 1.39
CA SER A 350 -13.66 12.81 1.78
C SER A 350 -14.76 12.89 0.71
N TRP A 351 -14.89 14.01 0.01
CA TRP A 351 -15.82 14.16 -1.13
C TRP A 351 -15.43 13.34 -2.36
N HIS A 352 -14.15 13.33 -2.72
CA HIS A 352 -13.67 12.38 -3.73
C HIS A 352 -13.88 10.93 -3.24
N GLY A 353 -13.93 10.77 -1.91
CA GLY A 353 -14.04 9.54 -1.15
C GLY A 353 -12.76 8.75 -1.24
N ASN A 354 -12.68 7.66 -0.48
CA ASN A 354 -11.43 6.95 -0.49
C ASN A 354 -11.25 6.11 -1.74
N LEU A 355 -10.06 6.24 -2.34
CA LEU A 355 -9.61 5.36 -3.41
C LEU A 355 -9.83 3.89 -2.97
N ILE A 356 -9.51 3.60 -1.71
CA ILE A 356 -9.48 2.25 -1.14
C ILE A 356 -10.85 1.56 -1.18
N GLU A 357 -11.87 2.20 -0.60
CA GLU A 357 -13.26 1.71 -0.65
C GLU A 357 -13.70 1.45 -2.10
N GLN A 358 -13.29 2.33 -3.01
CA GLN A 358 -13.68 2.33 -4.42
C GLN A 358 -12.88 1.35 -5.29
N LEU A 359 -11.70 0.92 -4.84
CA LEU A 359 -10.73 0.15 -5.63
C LEU A 359 -10.53 -1.28 -5.15
N LEU A 360 -10.79 -1.56 -3.88
CA LEU A 360 -10.51 -2.84 -3.25
C LEU A 360 -11.80 -3.40 -2.64
N LEU A 361 -12.59 -2.57 -1.95
CA LEU A 361 -13.90 -2.96 -1.40
C LEU A 361 -15.08 -2.74 -2.37
N HIS A 362 -14.83 -2.19 -3.56
CA HIS A 362 -15.82 -1.91 -4.62
C HIS A 362 -17.01 -1.00 -4.23
N ARG A 363 -16.94 -0.31 -3.09
CA ARG A 363 -17.99 0.59 -2.58
C ARG A 363 -17.95 1.95 -3.28
N PRO A 364 -19.10 2.57 -3.62
CA PRO A 364 -19.12 3.97 -4.01
C PRO A 364 -18.71 4.83 -2.81
N PRO A 365 -18.15 6.04 -3.03
CA PRO A 365 -17.94 7.00 -1.94
C PRO A 365 -19.25 7.29 -1.21
N SER A 366 -19.20 7.23 0.12
CA SER A 366 -20.31 7.55 1.01
C SER A 366 -20.81 9.00 0.85
N ALA A 367 -19.93 9.96 0.55
CA ALA A 367 -20.30 11.36 0.40
C ALA A 367 -21.25 11.62 -0.79
N LEU A 368 -22.47 12.08 -0.46
CA LEU A 368 -23.58 12.33 -1.39
C LEU A 368 -23.60 13.77 -1.90
N LEU A 369 -23.22 14.73 -1.05
CA LEU A 369 -23.12 16.15 -1.38
C LEU A 369 -21.86 16.77 -0.76
N TYR A 370 -21.21 17.64 -1.54
CA TYR A 370 -20.13 18.51 -1.11
C TYR A 370 -20.39 19.94 -1.58
N ARG A 371 -20.23 20.92 -0.69
CA ARG A 371 -20.42 22.34 -1.01
C ARG A 371 -19.19 23.13 -0.58
N ARG A 372 -18.66 23.95 -1.48
CA ARG A 372 -17.64 24.96 -1.17
C ARG A 372 -18.21 26.34 -1.46
N SER A 373 -18.23 27.23 -0.47
CA SER A 373 -18.79 28.58 -0.56
C SER A 373 -17.94 29.59 0.18
N ARG A 374 -17.77 30.78 -0.39
CA ARG A 374 -17.02 31.88 0.21
C ARG A 374 -17.89 32.64 1.19
N GLY A 375 -17.39 32.84 2.41
CA GLY A 375 -17.97 33.74 3.41
C GLY A 375 -17.01 34.90 3.72
N ALA A 376 -17.33 35.68 4.76
CA ALA A 376 -16.47 36.78 5.21
C ALA A 376 -15.07 36.29 5.65
N LEU A 377 -15.02 35.20 6.42
CA LEU A 377 -13.79 34.55 6.91
C LEU A 377 -13.33 33.46 5.90
N GLY A 378 -13.07 33.85 4.66
CA GLY A 378 -12.56 32.95 3.62
C GLY A 378 -13.55 31.87 3.14
N TRP A 379 -13.02 30.76 2.62
CA TRP A 379 -13.83 29.66 2.09
C TRP A 379 -14.25 28.67 3.19
N ARG A 380 -15.52 28.27 3.13
CA ARG A 380 -16.08 27.16 3.91
C ARG A 380 -16.40 25.97 3.02
N HIS A 381 -16.12 24.79 3.55
CA HIS A 381 -16.30 23.49 2.94
C HIS A 381 -17.32 22.71 3.79
N HIS A 382 -18.28 22.06 3.15
CA HIS A 382 -19.32 21.27 3.79
C HIS A 382 -19.46 19.93 3.09
N LEU A 383 -19.71 18.87 3.86
CA LEU A 383 -19.86 17.50 3.38
C LEU A 383 -21.09 16.86 4.02
N LEU A 384 -21.83 16.07 3.24
CA LEU A 384 -22.99 15.32 3.68
C LEU A 384 -22.87 13.86 3.19
N GLU A 385 -22.98 12.93 4.13
CA GLU A 385 -22.75 11.50 3.96
C GLU A 385 -23.67 10.70 4.89
N PRO A 386 -23.96 9.41 4.61
CA PRO A 386 -24.63 8.52 5.55
C PRO A 386 -23.93 8.50 6.90
N GLU A 387 -24.70 8.37 7.97
CA GLU A 387 -24.16 8.01 9.27
C GLU A 387 -23.64 6.55 9.22
N PRO A 388 -22.43 6.25 9.75
CA PRO A 388 -21.95 4.86 9.83
C PRO A 388 -22.84 3.98 10.72
N GLU A 389 -23.07 2.75 10.30
CA GLU A 389 -23.74 1.73 11.13
C GLU A 389 -22.79 1.19 12.21
N GLY A 390 -23.33 0.94 13.41
CA GLY A 390 -22.59 0.38 14.55
C GLY A 390 -22.18 1.40 15.60
N LYS A 391 -21.65 0.91 16.72
CA LYS A 391 -20.99 1.71 17.76
C LYS A 391 -19.56 2.05 17.35
N THR A 392 -18.94 3.08 17.91
CA THR A 392 -17.50 3.32 17.68
C THR A 392 -16.64 2.24 18.35
N LEU A 393 -15.39 2.07 17.90
CA LEU A 393 -14.42 1.21 18.60
C LEU A 393 -14.19 1.72 20.03
N LYS A 394 -14.18 3.04 20.26
CA LYS A 394 -14.15 3.63 21.61
C LYS A 394 -15.27 3.12 22.51
N GLU A 395 -16.52 3.14 22.05
CA GLU A 395 -17.66 2.64 22.82
C GLU A 395 -17.51 1.13 23.15
N TRP A 396 -17.15 0.30 22.17
CA TRP A 396 -16.91 -1.14 22.41
C TRP A 396 -15.76 -1.43 23.37
N LEU A 397 -14.69 -0.64 23.31
CA LEU A 397 -13.54 -0.76 24.22
C LEU A 397 -13.91 -0.44 25.68
N MET A 398 -14.93 0.39 25.92
CA MET A 398 -15.48 0.69 27.25
C MET A 398 -16.50 -0.35 27.75
N ASP A 399 -17.26 -0.97 26.83
CA ASP A 399 -18.34 -1.92 27.13
C ASP A 399 -17.89 -3.33 27.55
N SER A 400 -16.58 -3.62 27.56
CA SER A 400 -15.91 -4.84 28.06
C SER A 400 -15.80 -6.06 27.12
N GLU A 401 -16.37 -6.06 25.91
CA GLU A 401 -16.09 -7.10 24.88
C GLU A 401 -14.83 -6.76 24.04
N SER A 402 -13.79 -6.24 24.68
CA SER A 402 -12.75 -5.42 24.03
C SER A 402 -11.79 -6.17 23.07
N ALA A 403 -11.56 -7.47 23.26
CA ALA A 403 -10.51 -8.21 22.56
C ALA A 403 -10.83 -8.50 21.07
N GLY A 404 -11.86 -9.30 20.79
CA GLY A 404 -12.21 -9.70 19.42
C GLY A 404 -12.57 -8.52 18.51
N ALA A 405 -13.17 -7.46 19.09
CA ALA A 405 -13.45 -6.21 18.40
C ALA A 405 -12.16 -5.54 17.87
N MET A 406 -11.11 -5.48 18.70
CA MET A 406 -9.81 -4.93 18.30
C MET A 406 -9.06 -5.86 17.35
N GLU A 407 -9.13 -7.18 17.54
CA GLU A 407 -8.47 -8.15 16.62
C GLU A 407 -9.01 -8.04 15.19
N SER A 408 -10.32 -7.87 15.01
CA SER A 408 -10.92 -7.60 13.70
C SER A 408 -10.48 -6.26 13.10
N VAL A 409 -10.34 -5.21 13.92
CA VAL A 409 -9.79 -3.91 13.47
C VAL A 409 -8.31 -4.03 13.06
N LEU A 410 -7.47 -4.72 13.82
CA LEU A 410 -6.07 -4.95 13.49
C LEU A 410 -5.91 -5.84 12.24
N HIS A 411 -6.80 -6.81 12.04
CA HIS A 411 -6.88 -7.57 10.80
C HIS A 411 -7.18 -6.65 9.60
N GLU A 412 -8.16 -5.75 9.71
CA GLU A 412 -8.47 -4.78 8.66
C GLU A 412 -7.30 -3.81 8.43
N VAL A 413 -6.64 -3.30 9.48
CA VAL A 413 -5.41 -2.49 9.37
C VAL A 413 -4.34 -3.18 8.54
N ARG A 414 -4.09 -4.47 8.81
CA ARG A 414 -3.08 -5.28 8.11
C ARG A 414 -3.50 -5.61 6.67
N HIS A 415 -4.77 -5.97 6.47
CA HIS A 415 -5.37 -6.18 5.15
C HIS A 415 -5.19 -4.94 4.27
N LEU A 416 -5.47 -3.76 4.83
CA LEU A 416 -5.27 -2.48 4.17
C LEU A 416 -3.78 -2.23 3.90
N HIS A 417 -2.91 -2.32 4.91
CA HIS A 417 -1.46 -2.10 4.78
C HIS A 417 -0.83 -2.92 3.64
N ARG A 418 -1.18 -4.21 3.51
CA ARG A 418 -0.74 -5.08 2.40
C ARG A 418 -1.18 -4.60 1.01
N GLN A 419 -2.27 -3.84 0.92
CA GLN A 419 -2.82 -3.29 -0.33
C GLN A 419 -2.22 -1.91 -0.70
N GLY A 420 -1.21 -1.42 0.03
CA GLY A 420 -0.55 -0.14 -0.28
C GLY A 420 -1.26 1.07 0.33
N ILE A 421 -1.81 0.91 1.53
CA ILE A 421 -2.73 1.85 2.17
C ILE A 421 -2.14 2.36 3.47
N ARG A 422 -2.10 3.68 3.63
CA ARG A 422 -1.86 4.33 4.91
C ARG A 422 -3.18 4.71 5.59
N ILE A 423 -3.22 4.71 6.91
CA ILE A 423 -4.42 4.82 7.75
C ILE A 423 -4.25 5.98 8.76
N ARG A 424 -3.88 7.14 8.22
CA ARG A 424 -3.45 8.33 8.95
C ARG A 424 -4.54 8.93 9.83
N GLY A 425 -4.31 8.93 11.15
CA GLY A 425 -5.22 9.54 12.13
C GLY A 425 -6.46 8.69 12.44
N ALA A 426 -6.33 7.37 12.32
CA ALA A 426 -7.38 6.38 12.55
C ALA A 426 -7.58 6.03 14.03
N VAL A 427 -7.77 7.05 14.87
CA VAL A 427 -8.07 6.87 16.31
C VAL A 427 -9.40 6.11 16.51
N PRO A 428 -9.63 5.39 17.63
CA PRO A 428 -10.85 4.60 17.85
C PRO A 428 -12.20 5.31 17.71
N GLU A 429 -12.27 6.64 17.85
CA GLU A 429 -13.45 7.46 17.51
C GLU A 429 -13.79 7.46 16.00
N ARG A 430 -12.88 7.00 15.15
CA ARG A 430 -13.00 6.93 13.68
C ARG A 430 -13.19 5.51 13.14
N TRP A 431 -13.23 4.52 14.03
CA TRP A 431 -13.63 3.15 13.71
C TRP A 431 -15.04 2.90 14.22
N TYR A 432 -15.82 2.16 13.44
CA TYR A 432 -17.20 1.77 13.69
C TYR A 432 -17.30 0.25 13.57
N LEU A 433 -18.08 -0.37 14.46
CA LEU A 433 -18.15 -1.81 14.63
C LEU A 433 -19.59 -2.30 14.75
N GLN A 434 -19.94 -3.22 13.87
CA GLN A 434 -21.23 -3.91 13.81
C GLN A 434 -21.00 -5.38 14.20
N LYS A 435 -21.70 -5.88 15.22
CA LYS A 435 -21.68 -7.30 15.59
C LYS A 435 -22.48 -8.09 14.55
N ILE A 436 -21.90 -9.16 14.01
CA ILE A 436 -22.45 -10.02 12.97
C ILE A 436 -22.39 -11.48 13.41
N GLN A 437 -23.02 -12.39 12.67
CA GLN A 437 -23.07 -13.82 13.03
C GLN A 437 -21.66 -14.46 13.16
N GLU A 438 -20.69 -13.97 12.38
CA GLU A 438 -19.29 -14.44 12.38
C GLU A 438 -18.34 -13.49 13.16
N GLY A 439 -18.86 -12.74 14.15
CA GLY A 439 -18.07 -11.86 15.01
C GLY A 439 -18.28 -10.38 14.73
N TRP A 440 -17.27 -9.70 14.15
CA TRP A 440 -17.24 -8.23 14.05
C TRP A 440 -16.95 -7.73 12.64
N SER A 441 -17.75 -6.77 12.17
CA SER A 441 -17.50 -6.02 10.93
C SER A 441 -16.95 -4.63 11.25
N PRO A 442 -15.63 -4.37 11.08
CA PRO A 442 -15.05 -3.05 11.21
C PRO A 442 -15.32 -2.19 9.97
N ARG A 443 -15.54 -0.89 10.19
CA ARG A 443 -15.53 0.17 9.16
C ARG A 443 -14.75 1.37 9.70
N ILE A 444 -14.04 2.08 8.83
CA ILE A 444 -13.24 3.26 9.19
C ILE A 444 -13.78 4.51 8.49
N ASP A 445 -13.68 5.67 9.14
CA ASP A 445 -13.98 6.98 8.54
C ASP A 445 -13.11 7.23 7.27
N PRO A 446 -13.72 7.42 6.08
CA PRO A 446 -12.98 7.48 4.81
C PRO A 446 -11.94 8.61 4.67
N GLN A 447 -11.86 9.57 5.60
CA GLN A 447 -10.78 10.58 5.63
C GLN A 447 -9.46 10.08 6.23
N CYS A 448 -9.48 9.02 7.05
CA CYS A 448 -8.26 8.48 7.66
C CYS A 448 -7.41 7.67 6.66
N LEU A 449 -8.07 7.05 5.67
CA LEU A 449 -7.42 6.25 4.64
C LEU A 449 -6.66 7.13 3.61
N GLU A 450 -5.47 6.72 3.18
CA GLU A 450 -4.70 7.35 2.10
C GLU A 450 -3.98 6.29 1.27
N TYR A 451 -4.32 6.16 -0.02
CA TYR A 451 -3.67 5.20 -0.92
C TYR A 451 -2.32 5.72 -1.40
N GLN A 452 -1.25 4.97 -1.09
CA GLN A 452 0.14 5.34 -1.36
C GLN A 452 0.90 4.31 -2.21
N GLY A 453 0.33 3.11 -2.44
CA GLY A 453 0.91 2.04 -3.25
C GLY A 453 1.97 1.24 -2.50
N PHE A 454 2.94 1.94 -1.91
CA PHE A 454 3.85 1.42 -0.89
C PHE A 454 3.66 2.20 0.41
N VAL A 455 3.68 1.49 1.54
CA VAL A 455 3.67 2.06 2.89
C VAL A 455 4.98 1.64 3.55
N SER A 456 5.74 2.57 4.13
CA SER A 456 6.97 2.22 4.83
C SER A 456 6.69 1.58 6.20
N ALA A 457 7.68 0.86 6.75
CA ALA A 457 7.60 0.26 8.07
C ALA A 457 7.27 1.28 9.18
N ARG A 458 7.83 2.48 9.06
CA ARG A 458 7.54 3.62 9.95
C ARG A 458 6.10 4.08 9.83
N GLU A 459 5.54 4.12 8.62
CA GLU A 459 4.17 4.58 8.40
C GLU A 459 3.15 3.55 8.88
N ARG A 460 3.44 2.25 8.72
CA ARG A 460 2.65 1.18 9.36
C ARG A 460 2.65 1.30 10.88
N LEU A 461 3.82 1.57 11.47
CA LEU A 461 3.95 1.81 12.92
C LEU A 461 3.14 3.05 13.36
N GLU A 462 3.27 4.18 12.66
CA GLU A 462 2.50 5.42 12.93
C GLU A 462 0.97 5.19 12.84
N ASP A 463 0.51 4.37 11.89
CA ASP A 463 -0.92 4.01 11.76
C ASP A 463 -1.39 3.07 12.90
N VAL A 464 -0.64 2.00 13.20
CA VAL A 464 -0.98 1.02 14.25
C VAL A 464 -1.02 1.70 15.62
N LEU A 465 -0.06 2.56 15.93
CA LEU A 465 -0.04 3.39 17.14
C LEU A 465 -1.33 4.22 17.30
N ALA A 466 -1.78 4.85 16.21
CA ALA A 466 -3.00 5.66 16.20
C ALA A 466 -4.26 4.83 16.44
N VAL A 467 -4.33 3.59 15.93
CA VAL A 467 -5.46 2.68 16.18
C VAL A 467 -5.50 2.22 17.63
N THR A 468 -4.34 1.99 18.27
CA THR A 468 -4.25 1.59 19.68
C THR A 468 -4.33 2.75 20.69
N SER A 469 -4.59 3.98 20.26
CA SER A 469 -4.38 5.18 21.09
C SER A 469 -5.42 5.42 22.19
N HIS A 470 -6.56 4.72 22.18
CA HIS A 470 -7.64 4.97 23.15
C HIS A 470 -7.31 4.41 24.53
N TYR A 471 -7.86 5.06 25.57
CA TYR A 471 -7.62 4.75 26.96
C TYR A 471 -8.95 4.49 27.68
N GLY A 472 -9.11 3.25 28.14
CA GLY A 472 -10.14 2.84 29.08
C GLY A 472 -9.50 1.95 30.16
N GLU A 473 -9.95 2.08 31.40
CA GLU A 473 -9.33 1.43 32.57
C GLU A 473 -9.34 -0.11 32.49
N LYS A 474 -10.33 -0.68 31.78
CA LYS A 474 -10.49 -2.12 31.55
C LYS A 474 -9.46 -2.74 30.60
N ILE A 475 -8.64 -1.93 29.91
CA ILE A 475 -7.72 -2.42 28.86
C ILE A 475 -6.29 -2.34 29.36
N SER A 476 -5.70 -3.51 29.63
CA SER A 476 -4.35 -3.62 30.18
C SER A 476 -3.29 -3.07 29.22
N ARG A 477 -2.11 -2.74 29.76
CA ARG A 477 -0.95 -2.33 28.94
C ARG A 477 -0.43 -3.50 28.08
N THR A 478 -0.54 -4.73 28.60
CA THR A 478 -0.15 -5.98 27.93
C THR A 478 -1.00 -6.25 26.69
N ASP A 479 -2.31 -6.03 26.75
CA ASP A 479 -3.19 -6.23 25.59
C ASP A 479 -2.87 -5.22 24.48
N ARG A 480 -2.59 -3.95 24.82
CA ARG A 480 -2.20 -2.93 23.84
C ARG A 480 -0.87 -3.26 23.16
N LEU A 481 0.10 -3.82 23.89
CA LEU A 481 1.38 -4.22 23.31
C LEU A 481 1.24 -5.49 22.45
N ARG A 482 0.47 -6.48 22.90
CA ARG A 482 0.02 -7.62 22.07
C ARG A 482 -0.65 -7.13 20.79
N TRP A 483 -1.48 -6.08 20.85
CA TRP A 483 -2.16 -5.49 19.70
C TRP A 483 -1.21 -4.78 18.72
N ILE A 484 -0.20 -4.03 19.17
CA ILE A 484 0.81 -3.47 18.24
C ILE A 484 1.68 -4.57 17.64
N ILE A 485 2.13 -5.55 18.42
CA ILE A 485 2.90 -6.69 17.90
C ILE A 485 2.08 -7.49 16.88
N ALA A 486 0.78 -7.68 17.14
CA ALA A 486 -0.16 -8.28 16.20
C ALA A 486 -0.53 -7.36 15.02
N GLY A 487 -0.28 -6.05 15.12
CA GLY A 487 -0.44 -5.08 14.03
C GLY A 487 0.72 -5.07 13.03
N LEU A 488 1.91 -5.49 13.47
CA LEU A 488 3.17 -5.38 12.72
C LEU A 488 3.63 -6.76 12.21
N GLU A 489 3.14 -7.13 11.02
CA GLU A 489 3.35 -8.47 10.43
C GLU A 489 4.77 -8.73 9.91
N LEU A 490 5.53 -7.69 9.54
CA LEU A 490 6.82 -7.83 8.86
C LEU A 490 8.00 -7.63 9.82
N ASP A 491 9.08 -8.40 9.64
CA ASP A 491 10.28 -8.25 10.47
C ASP A 491 10.99 -6.89 10.27
N SER A 492 10.79 -6.24 9.12
CA SER A 492 11.21 -4.85 8.91
C SER A 492 10.46 -3.86 9.81
N ASP A 493 9.18 -4.12 10.11
CA ASP A 493 8.39 -3.31 11.03
C ASP A 493 8.87 -3.48 12.47
N ARG A 494 9.21 -4.73 12.85
CA ARG A 494 9.80 -5.06 14.16
C ARG A 494 11.20 -4.46 14.32
N GLN A 495 12.00 -4.39 13.25
CA GLN A 495 13.29 -3.70 13.24
C GLN A 495 13.12 -2.17 13.35
N THR A 496 12.17 -1.57 12.63
CA THR A 496 11.84 -0.14 12.78
C THR A 496 11.32 0.17 14.19
N LEU A 497 10.45 -0.65 14.77
CA LEU A 497 9.99 -0.50 16.16
C LEU A 497 11.16 -0.51 17.16
N ARG A 498 12.12 -1.43 17.01
CA ARG A 498 13.33 -1.49 17.85
C ARG A 498 14.25 -0.29 17.66
N LYS A 499 14.37 0.23 16.44
CA LYS A 499 15.30 1.33 16.10
C LYS A 499 14.75 2.70 16.46
N ASP A 500 13.50 2.96 16.08
CA ASP A 500 12.82 4.25 16.18
C ASP A 500 11.83 4.27 17.37
N TRP A 501 12.08 3.46 18.42
CA TRP A 501 11.18 3.30 19.57
C TRP A 501 10.76 4.63 20.20
N ARG A 502 11.70 5.56 20.37
CA ARG A 502 11.45 6.92 20.87
C ARG A 502 10.46 7.70 19.99
N LEU A 503 10.46 7.53 18.67
CA LEU A 503 9.49 8.18 17.78
C LEU A 503 8.08 7.62 17.93
N GLY A 504 7.95 6.31 18.18
CA GLY A 504 6.66 5.69 18.51
C GLY A 504 6.09 6.25 19.82
N PHE A 505 6.94 6.28 20.87
CA PHE A 505 6.59 6.85 22.18
C PHE A 505 6.33 8.36 22.14
N GLU A 506 7.10 9.14 21.39
CA GLU A 506 6.90 10.59 21.21
C GLU A 506 5.65 10.91 20.38
N GLY A 507 5.38 10.12 19.34
CA GLY A 507 4.15 10.26 18.54
C GLY A 507 2.91 10.03 19.40
N MET A 508 2.99 9.03 20.28
CA MET A 508 2.03 8.83 21.36
C MET A 508 2.03 10.03 22.32
N ALA A 509 3.15 10.41 22.95
CA ALA A 509 3.24 11.53 23.91
C ALA A 509 2.61 12.84 23.38
N ARG A 510 2.77 13.15 22.09
CA ARG A 510 2.14 14.30 21.43
C ARG A 510 0.63 14.12 21.20
N ALA A 511 0.17 12.90 20.92
CA ALA A 511 -1.26 12.57 20.78
C ALA A 511 -2.01 12.57 22.13
N LEU A 512 -1.30 12.40 23.25
CA LEU A 512 -1.84 12.45 24.61
C LEU A 512 -1.20 13.58 25.43
N SER A 513 -1.20 14.76 24.81
CA SER A 513 -1.18 16.08 25.49
C SER A 513 -2.56 16.44 26.08
N ASP A 514 -3.34 15.43 26.46
CA ASP A 514 -4.65 15.46 27.11
C ASP A 514 -4.58 14.40 28.25
N PRO A 515 -4.87 14.73 29.53
CA PRO A 515 -4.12 14.14 30.66
C PRO A 515 -4.26 12.64 30.96
N GLU A 516 -5.28 11.94 30.44
CA GLU A 516 -5.64 10.60 30.93
C GLU A 516 -4.90 9.45 30.24
N ALA A 517 -4.36 9.64 29.04
CA ALA A 517 -3.78 8.54 28.27
C ALA A 517 -2.26 8.39 28.51
N ILE A 518 -1.81 7.14 28.73
CA ILE A 518 -0.43 6.82 29.14
C ILE A 518 0.21 5.72 28.25
N PRO A 519 1.44 5.96 27.74
CA PRO A 519 2.36 4.95 27.22
C PRO A 519 3.77 5.05 27.85
N TRP A 520 4.57 4.00 28.09
CA TRP A 520 4.47 2.52 27.88
C TRP A 520 5.71 1.87 28.56
N SER A 521 6.08 0.57 28.48
CA SER A 521 5.64 -0.66 27.79
C SER A 521 6.11 -1.91 28.57
N GLU A 522 5.41 -3.05 28.42
CA GLU A 522 5.75 -4.44 28.83
C GLU A 522 6.10 -4.73 30.32
N ASN A 523 6.88 -3.88 30.98
CA ASN A 523 7.17 -3.98 32.41
C ASN A 523 6.22 -3.01 33.16
N THR A 524 5.41 -3.50 34.11
CA THR A 524 4.30 -2.69 34.66
C THR A 524 4.79 -1.60 35.61
N ILE A 525 5.00 -0.38 35.10
CA ILE A 525 5.24 0.80 35.94
C ILE A 525 3.97 1.14 36.73
N THR A 526 3.90 0.61 37.95
CA THR A 526 2.79 0.74 38.90
C THR A 526 3.11 1.86 39.90
N ALA A 527 2.13 2.73 40.19
CA ALA A 527 2.29 3.82 41.15
C ALA A 527 1.77 3.40 42.53
N VAL A 528 2.63 2.83 43.37
CA VAL A 528 2.23 2.06 44.57
C VAL A 528 2.13 2.89 45.86
N ALA A 529 2.46 4.18 45.82
CA ALA A 529 2.18 5.13 46.90
C ALA A 529 2.09 6.59 46.40
N GLY A 530 1.47 7.45 47.21
CA GLY A 530 1.30 8.89 46.96
C GLY A 530 -0.16 9.36 46.93
N ARG A 531 -0.42 10.58 47.43
CA ARG A 531 -1.78 11.13 47.59
C ARG A 531 -2.25 11.92 46.36
N GLU A 532 -3.41 11.53 45.82
CA GLU A 532 -4.45 12.38 45.21
C GLU A 532 -5.66 11.46 44.88
N GLY A 533 -6.89 11.84 45.26
CA GLY A 533 -8.11 11.03 45.03
C GLY A 533 -8.59 10.21 46.24
N GLN A 534 -7.98 9.06 46.50
CA GLN A 534 -8.27 8.17 47.64
C GLN A 534 -6.97 7.68 48.29
N PRO A 535 -6.99 7.08 49.51
CA PRO A 535 -5.90 6.22 49.92
C PRO A 535 -5.74 5.10 48.88
N GLY A 536 -4.56 5.00 48.26
CA GLY A 536 -4.22 3.81 47.49
C GLY A 536 -4.27 2.58 48.39
N GLU A 537 -4.54 1.41 47.80
CA GLU A 537 -4.55 0.14 48.52
C GLU A 537 -3.28 0.02 49.38
N LEU A 538 -3.46 -0.45 50.62
CA LEU A 538 -2.34 -0.71 51.52
C LEU A 538 -1.40 -1.70 50.84
N LEU A 539 -0.20 -1.23 50.51
CA LEU A 539 0.94 -2.03 50.04
C LEU A 539 0.94 -3.38 50.78
N SER A 540 0.72 -4.48 50.06
CA SER A 540 0.75 -5.81 50.69
C SER A 540 2.12 -6.01 51.35
N VAL A 541 2.14 -6.74 52.47
CA VAL A 541 3.37 -6.97 53.24
C VAL A 541 4.44 -7.57 52.32
N ASP A 542 4.05 -8.52 51.47
CA ASP A 542 4.94 -9.17 50.50
C ASP A 542 5.50 -8.20 49.46
N ARG A 543 4.68 -7.28 48.93
CA ARG A 543 5.13 -6.26 47.96
C ARG A 543 6.04 -5.22 48.61
N MET A 544 5.75 -4.82 49.84
CA MET A 544 6.62 -3.96 50.65
C MET A 544 7.97 -4.62 50.89
N MET A 545 7.99 -5.91 51.28
CA MET A 545 9.21 -6.69 51.46
C MET A 545 9.97 -6.98 50.15
N ALA A 546 9.28 -7.09 49.00
CA ALA A 546 9.92 -7.19 47.70
C ALA A 546 10.66 -5.90 47.31
N LEU A 547 10.03 -4.75 47.52
CA LEU A 547 10.63 -3.43 47.27
C LEU A 547 11.77 -3.12 48.26
N HIS A 548 11.67 -3.61 49.49
CA HIS A 548 12.75 -3.54 50.48
C HIS A 548 13.97 -4.37 50.04
N ARG A 549 13.78 -5.63 49.62
CA ARG A 549 14.86 -6.47 49.07
C ARG A 549 15.57 -5.82 47.87
N LEU A 550 14.83 -5.18 46.97
CA LEU A 550 15.39 -4.42 45.84
C LEU A 550 16.21 -3.20 46.31
N ASN A 551 15.80 -2.52 47.38
CA ASN A 551 16.57 -1.42 47.98
C ASN A 551 17.91 -1.92 48.52
N GLU A 552 17.91 -2.99 49.31
CA GLU A 552 19.12 -3.55 49.91
C GLU A 552 20.06 -4.16 48.85
N ALA A 553 19.52 -4.75 47.78
CA ALA A 553 20.30 -5.19 46.61
C ALA A 553 20.98 -4.03 45.83
N ASN A 554 20.59 -2.78 46.08
CA ASN A 554 21.23 -1.58 45.55
C ASN A 554 21.97 -0.76 46.65
N ALA A 555 22.17 -1.32 47.85
CA ALA A 555 23.10 -0.77 48.83
C ALA A 555 24.56 -1.00 48.37
N PRO A 556 25.51 -0.07 48.63
CA PRO A 556 25.36 1.16 49.41
C PRO A 556 24.83 2.36 48.62
N GLU A 557 24.48 2.22 47.33
CA GLU A 557 24.19 3.34 46.42
C GLU A 557 22.94 4.13 46.81
N VAL A 558 21.83 3.44 47.15
CA VAL A 558 20.57 4.06 47.60
C VAL A 558 20.42 4.17 49.13
N GLY A 559 21.38 3.62 49.87
CA GLY A 559 21.34 3.52 51.33
C GLY A 559 20.40 2.42 51.86
N SER A 560 20.93 1.62 52.78
CA SER A 560 20.20 0.59 53.53
C SER A 560 19.21 1.21 54.52
N LEU A 561 18.04 0.60 54.67
CA LEU A 561 16.99 1.03 55.63
C LEU A 561 16.29 -0.18 56.25
N GLU A 562 15.96 -0.10 57.54
CA GLU A 562 15.09 -1.08 58.19
C GLU A 562 13.66 -1.05 57.59
N PRO A 563 12.96 -2.19 57.45
CA PRO A 563 11.65 -2.24 56.78
C PRO A 563 10.59 -1.24 57.29
N PRO A 564 10.44 -0.97 58.61
CA PRO A 564 9.51 0.05 59.11
C PRO A 564 9.89 1.48 58.67
N VAL A 565 11.18 1.77 58.56
CA VAL A 565 11.70 3.08 58.12
C VAL A 565 11.53 3.23 56.60
N PHE A 566 11.77 2.16 55.84
CA PHE A 566 11.50 2.10 54.41
C PHE A 566 10.00 2.28 54.09
N ALA A 567 9.11 1.58 54.81
CA ALA A 567 7.66 1.78 54.68
C ALA A 567 7.23 3.22 55.01
N ALA A 568 7.78 3.82 56.09
CA ALA A 568 7.51 5.21 56.45
C ALA A 568 8.06 6.22 55.41
N LEU A 569 9.14 5.90 54.70
CA LEU A 569 9.64 6.68 53.56
C LEU A 569 8.67 6.64 52.37
N LEU A 570 8.19 5.45 51.98
CA LEU A 570 7.23 5.32 50.88
C LEU A 570 5.89 6.03 51.17
N GLN A 571 5.48 6.10 52.44
CA GLN A 571 4.31 6.87 52.88
C GLN A 571 4.52 8.40 52.83
N LYS A 572 5.76 8.89 52.99
CA LYS A 572 6.12 10.31 52.89
C LYS A 572 6.33 10.78 51.45
N ALA A 573 6.58 9.86 50.52
CA ALA A 573 6.80 10.15 49.11
C ALA A 573 5.57 10.77 48.44
N GLN A 574 5.77 11.76 47.57
CA GLN A 574 4.69 12.29 46.74
C GLN A 574 4.26 11.25 45.69
N ARG A 575 5.23 10.52 45.13
CA ARG A 575 4.96 9.35 44.29
C ARG A 575 6.06 8.30 44.42
N VAL A 576 5.63 7.05 44.36
CA VAL A 576 6.50 5.87 44.23
C VAL A 576 6.08 5.14 42.98
N TRP A 577 7.02 4.91 42.06
CA TRP A 577 6.83 4.06 40.90
C TRP A 577 7.67 2.79 41.04
N THR A 578 7.10 1.65 40.67
CA THR A 578 7.77 0.34 40.68
C THR A 578 7.52 -0.36 39.36
N ILE A 579 8.49 -1.11 38.87
CA ILE A 579 8.46 -1.75 37.55
C ILE A 579 8.83 -3.23 37.72
N ASP A 580 8.04 -4.13 37.15
CA ASP A 580 8.16 -5.59 37.37
C ASP A 580 9.09 -6.27 36.34
N ASP A 581 9.60 -7.46 36.67
CA ASP A 581 10.32 -8.34 35.74
C ASP A 581 9.32 -9.01 34.76
N PRO A 582 9.41 -8.81 33.44
CA PRO A 582 8.47 -9.38 32.47
C PRO A 582 8.67 -10.88 32.23
N MET A 583 9.78 -11.46 32.71
CA MET A 583 10.11 -12.88 32.57
C MET A 583 9.75 -13.72 33.81
N LYS A 584 9.19 -13.11 34.85
CA LYS A 584 8.72 -13.77 36.07
C LYS A 584 7.34 -13.25 36.47
N CYS A 585 6.61 -13.99 37.28
CA CYS A 585 5.29 -13.57 37.75
C CYS A 585 5.36 -12.34 38.67
N SER A 586 4.23 -11.65 38.80
CA SER A 586 3.97 -10.26 39.22
C SER A 586 4.70 -9.64 40.42
N ASP A 587 5.45 -10.42 41.20
CA ASP A 587 5.75 -10.07 42.60
C ASP A 587 7.22 -9.62 42.82
N ASP A 588 8.09 -9.82 41.82
CA ASP A 588 9.54 -9.50 41.86
C ASP A 588 9.82 -8.19 41.06
N PRO A 589 10.15 -7.06 41.73
CA PRO A 589 10.31 -5.76 41.06
C PRO A 589 11.68 -5.59 40.40
N ALA A 590 11.71 -5.45 39.07
CA ALA A 590 12.86 -5.04 38.29
C ALA A 590 13.36 -3.61 38.60
N GLY A 591 12.55 -2.75 39.25
CA GLY A 591 12.97 -1.40 39.63
C GLY A 591 12.00 -0.63 40.51
N LEU A 592 12.52 0.44 41.13
CA LEU A 592 11.85 1.34 42.07
C LEU A 592 12.37 2.77 41.87
N LEU A 593 11.46 3.75 41.88
CA LEU A 593 11.75 5.19 41.87
C LEU A 593 10.89 5.91 42.92
N VAL A 594 11.52 6.62 43.86
CA VAL A 594 10.84 7.38 44.94
C VAL A 594 11.05 8.86 44.73
N VAL A 595 9.96 9.64 44.72
CA VAL A 595 9.99 11.08 44.43
C VAL A 595 9.28 11.92 45.48
N MET A 596 10.00 12.93 45.95
CA MET A 596 9.50 14.02 46.80
C MET A 596 9.21 15.26 45.95
N ARG A 597 8.37 16.17 46.46
CA ARG A 597 8.29 17.55 45.96
C ARG A 597 8.82 18.52 47.02
N ARG A 598 9.08 19.77 46.63
CA ARG A 598 9.46 20.89 47.51
C ARG A 598 8.60 21.02 48.78
N GLU A 599 7.31 20.66 48.71
CA GLU A 599 6.35 20.76 49.82
C GLU A 599 6.37 19.56 50.79
N ALA A 600 7.18 18.52 50.53
CA ALA A 600 7.25 17.34 51.39
C ALA A 600 7.98 17.64 52.71
N ASN A 601 7.44 17.14 53.83
CA ASN A 601 8.13 17.13 55.12
C ASN A 601 9.13 15.96 55.18
N TYR A 602 10.28 16.15 54.51
CA TYR A 602 11.31 15.12 54.36
C TYR A 602 12.68 15.57 54.89
N ASP A 603 13.21 14.78 55.84
CA ASP A 603 14.43 15.12 56.59
C ASP A 603 15.70 14.52 55.95
N SER A 604 15.94 14.88 54.69
CA SER A 604 17.21 14.67 54.00
C SER A 604 17.94 16.01 53.87
N PRO A 605 19.21 16.14 54.34
CA PRO A 605 20.02 17.34 54.14
C PRO A 605 20.19 17.72 52.66
N ASN A 606 20.17 16.73 51.76
CA ASN A 606 20.32 16.91 50.32
C ASN A 606 19.01 17.46 49.72
N PHE A 607 17.86 16.93 50.13
CA PHE A 607 16.54 17.51 49.83
C PHE A 607 16.43 18.95 50.35
N GLN A 608 16.84 19.20 51.60
CA GLN A 608 16.83 20.54 52.21
C GLN A 608 17.78 21.54 51.53
N TRP A 609 18.85 21.06 50.87
CA TRP A 609 19.68 21.90 50.00
C TRP A 609 18.88 22.39 48.79
N PHE A 610 18.23 21.49 48.05
CA PHE A 610 17.33 21.87 46.95
C PHE A 610 16.14 22.73 47.41
N GLN A 611 15.54 22.41 48.56
CA GLN A 611 14.42 23.17 49.15
C GLN A 611 14.80 24.61 49.51
N ARG A 612 16.07 24.92 49.75
CA ARG A 612 16.54 26.30 49.96
C ARG A 612 16.78 27.06 48.65
N GLY A 613 17.34 26.41 47.61
CA GLY A 613 17.78 27.10 46.38
C GLY A 613 16.85 27.03 45.16
N PHE A 614 15.91 26.08 45.09
CA PHE A 614 15.26 25.70 43.83
C PHE A 614 13.73 25.70 43.91
N ASP A 615 13.08 26.39 42.97
CA ASP A 615 11.61 26.38 42.84
C ASP A 615 11.09 25.28 41.90
N ARG A 616 9.88 24.79 42.23
CA ARG A 616 9.04 23.88 41.42
C ARG A 616 9.84 22.68 40.89
N PHE A 617 10.41 21.88 41.79
CA PHE A 617 11.19 20.68 41.45
C PHE A 617 10.50 19.37 41.86
N ALA A 618 10.83 18.30 41.15
CA ALA A 618 10.68 16.92 41.62
C ALA A 618 12.06 16.42 42.10
N TYR A 619 12.16 15.91 43.33
CA TYR A 619 13.40 15.39 43.89
C TYR A 619 13.35 13.86 43.93
N VAL A 620 14.32 13.21 43.28
CA VAL A 620 14.50 11.76 43.35
C VAL A 620 15.30 11.43 44.59
N ASP A 621 14.68 10.72 45.53
CA ASP A 621 15.34 10.23 46.75
C ASP A 621 16.14 8.95 46.48
N ARG A 622 15.57 8.04 45.68
CA ARG A 622 16.25 6.82 45.21
C ARG A 622 15.70 6.33 43.89
N ILE A 623 16.61 5.76 43.11
CA ILE A 623 16.33 4.86 41.99
C ILE A 623 17.10 3.55 42.23
N ALA A 624 16.39 2.43 42.33
CA ALA A 624 16.96 1.10 42.50
C ALA A 624 16.51 0.22 41.32
N ILE A 625 17.42 -0.58 40.75
CA ILE A 625 17.17 -1.42 39.57
C ILE A 625 17.77 -2.81 39.83
N ASP A 626 17.03 -3.88 39.56
CA ASP A 626 17.56 -5.25 39.70
C ASP A 626 18.76 -5.43 38.75
N GLU A 627 19.78 -6.14 39.22
CA GLU A 627 21.03 -6.29 38.48
C GLU A 627 20.82 -6.89 37.09
N ARG A 628 19.91 -7.87 36.95
CA ARG A 628 19.62 -8.55 35.69
C ARG A 628 18.92 -7.62 34.71
N SER A 629 18.13 -6.66 35.21
CA SER A 629 17.38 -5.66 34.44
C SER A 629 18.21 -4.42 34.06
N ARG A 630 19.46 -4.29 34.53
CA ARG A 630 20.36 -3.18 34.17
C ARG A 630 20.65 -3.19 32.66
N ARG A 631 20.81 -1.98 32.09
CA ARG A 631 20.97 -1.73 30.64
C ARG A 631 19.79 -2.12 29.74
N GLN A 632 18.68 -2.65 30.28
CA GLN A 632 17.46 -2.98 29.52
C GLN A 632 16.45 -1.81 29.42
N GLY A 633 16.89 -0.57 29.61
CA GLY A 633 16.03 0.64 29.52
C GLY A 633 15.14 0.93 30.75
N VAL A 634 15.09 0.04 31.76
CA VAL A 634 14.21 0.16 32.95
C VAL A 634 14.36 1.50 33.69
N GLY A 635 15.59 1.95 33.94
CA GLY A 635 15.85 3.26 34.57
C GLY A 635 15.49 4.46 33.68
N GLU A 636 15.58 4.32 32.36
CA GLU A 636 15.17 5.35 31.39
C GLU A 636 13.64 5.49 31.40
N ALA A 637 12.90 4.38 31.43
CA ALA A 637 11.43 4.38 31.49
C ALA A 637 10.88 4.99 32.79
N LEU A 638 11.51 4.70 33.94
CA LEU A 638 11.17 5.33 35.23
C LEU A 638 11.39 6.85 35.19
N TYR A 639 12.52 7.31 34.65
CA TYR A 639 12.83 8.75 34.55
C TYR A 639 11.96 9.48 33.50
N LEU A 640 11.60 8.85 32.38
CA LEU A 640 10.62 9.38 31.43
C LEU A 640 9.23 9.50 32.05
N THR A 641 8.82 8.54 32.88
CA THR A 641 7.55 8.58 33.62
C THR A 641 7.52 9.76 34.60
N LEU A 642 8.63 9.96 35.34
CA LEU A 642 8.81 11.12 36.22
C LEU A 642 8.76 12.44 35.44
N GLU A 643 9.44 12.54 34.30
CA GLU A 643 9.43 13.74 33.46
C GLU A 643 8.02 14.09 32.97
N ALA A 644 7.25 13.12 32.49
CA ALA A 644 5.85 13.33 32.10
C ALA A 644 4.98 13.81 33.27
N TRP A 645 5.08 13.15 34.43
CA TRP A 645 4.35 13.51 35.65
C TRP A 645 4.72 14.92 36.17
N ALA A 646 6.00 15.27 36.09
CA ALA A 646 6.54 16.56 36.56
C ALA A 646 6.12 17.70 35.63
N ARG A 647 6.21 17.51 34.30
CA ARG A 647 5.72 18.45 33.29
C ARG A 647 4.22 18.72 33.45
N HIS A 648 3.41 17.67 33.62
CA HIS A 648 1.96 17.79 33.83
C HIS A 648 1.62 18.59 35.11
N ARG A 649 2.39 18.43 36.20
CA ARG A 649 2.25 19.23 37.43
C ARG A 649 2.97 20.59 37.38
N GLY A 650 3.43 21.02 36.21
CA GLY A 650 4.08 22.31 36.00
C GLY A 650 5.39 22.49 36.78
N LEU A 651 6.10 21.41 37.08
CA LEU A 651 7.43 21.47 37.67
C LEU A 651 8.44 21.92 36.59
N LYS A 652 9.41 22.75 36.99
CA LYS A 652 10.43 23.37 36.11
C LYS A 652 11.68 22.50 35.94
N ARG A 653 11.88 21.52 36.82
CA ARG A 653 13.09 20.69 36.87
C ARG A 653 12.88 19.38 37.63
N ILE A 654 13.72 18.38 37.32
CA ILE A 654 14.00 17.22 38.17
C ILE A 654 15.36 17.48 38.84
N VAL A 655 15.51 17.07 40.10
CA VAL A 655 16.76 17.15 40.86
C VAL A 655 17.06 15.85 41.60
N CYS A 656 18.33 15.55 41.80
CA CYS A 656 18.81 14.38 42.55
C CYS A 656 20.25 14.61 43.04
N GLU A 657 20.76 13.70 43.88
CA GLU A 657 22.18 13.63 44.19
C GLU A 657 22.80 12.29 43.76
N VAL A 658 24.13 12.27 43.60
CA VAL A 658 24.91 11.05 43.33
C VAL A 658 26.15 11.01 44.23
N ASN A 659 26.42 9.85 44.84
CA ASN A 659 27.55 9.68 45.76
C ASN A 659 28.91 9.90 45.07
N LEU A 660 29.76 10.71 45.71
CA LEU A 660 31.18 10.89 45.36
C LEU A 660 32.09 9.97 46.18
N HIS A 661 31.66 9.51 47.36
CA HIS A 661 32.41 8.59 48.22
C HIS A 661 31.51 7.50 48.84
N PRO A 662 31.58 6.23 48.38
CA PRO A 662 32.25 5.78 47.15
C PRO A 662 31.61 6.41 45.89
N ARG A 663 32.40 6.59 44.83
CA ARG A 663 32.00 7.32 43.63
C ARG A 663 31.16 6.45 42.69
N ASN A 664 29.91 6.81 42.44
CA ASN A 664 29.02 6.05 41.56
C ASN A 664 29.08 6.55 40.10
N GLU A 665 30.11 6.16 39.37
CA GLU A 665 30.30 6.53 37.96
C GLU A 665 29.18 6.01 37.04
N THR A 666 28.55 4.87 37.37
CA THR A 666 27.43 4.32 36.58
C THR A 666 26.21 5.22 36.64
N SER A 667 25.88 5.71 37.85
CA SER A 667 24.82 6.69 38.04
C SER A 667 25.17 8.04 37.42
N LEU A 668 26.39 8.54 37.58
CA LEU A 668 26.82 9.80 36.93
C LEU A 668 26.69 9.72 35.40
N ALA A 669 27.23 8.68 34.78
CA ALA A 669 27.15 8.48 33.33
C ALA A 669 25.70 8.38 32.83
N PHE A 670 24.82 7.68 33.55
CA PHE A 670 23.39 7.60 33.23
C PHE A 670 22.71 8.98 33.30
N HIS A 671 22.90 9.74 34.39
CA HIS A 671 22.23 11.03 34.56
C HIS A 671 22.72 12.06 33.53
N PHE A 672 24.04 12.14 33.27
CA PHE A 672 24.56 13.01 32.20
C PHE A 672 24.01 12.63 30.82
N ALA A 673 23.95 11.33 30.49
CA ALA A 673 23.35 10.86 29.23
C ALA A 673 21.84 11.14 29.13
N PHE A 674 21.13 11.22 30.26
CA PHE A 674 19.71 11.59 30.32
C PHE A 674 19.47 13.12 30.33
N GLY A 675 20.53 13.93 30.26
CA GLY A 675 20.47 15.40 30.17
C GLY A 675 20.46 16.13 31.51
N PHE A 676 20.92 15.50 32.60
CA PHE A 676 21.23 16.22 33.84
C PHE A 676 22.55 16.99 33.72
N ARG A 677 22.70 18.04 34.55
CA ARG A 677 23.93 18.80 34.76
C ARG A 677 24.22 18.97 36.24
N GLU A 678 25.49 19.14 36.59
CA GLU A 678 25.91 19.48 37.96
C GLU A 678 25.48 20.91 38.32
N VAL A 679 24.97 21.08 39.55
CA VAL A 679 24.59 22.38 40.14
C VAL A 679 25.31 22.67 41.47
N GLY A 680 26.16 21.76 41.94
CA GLY A 680 26.99 21.93 43.12
C GLY A 680 27.41 20.59 43.74
N GLN A 681 28.20 20.65 44.80
CA GLN A 681 28.57 19.48 45.62
C GLN A 681 28.28 19.79 47.09
N PHE A 682 27.92 18.78 47.86
CA PHE A 682 27.51 18.92 49.25
C PHE A 682 27.98 17.74 50.10
N ILE A 683 28.15 17.95 51.42
CA ILE A 683 28.54 16.91 52.36
C ILE A 683 27.33 16.56 53.24
N GLY A 684 26.48 15.68 52.72
CA GLY A 684 25.28 15.19 53.41
C GLY A 684 25.61 14.03 54.35
N ARG A 685 25.30 14.17 55.65
CA ARG A 685 25.53 13.13 56.68
C ARG A 685 26.95 12.50 56.65
N GLY A 686 27.97 13.34 56.41
CA GLY A 686 29.38 12.91 56.35
C GLY A 686 29.84 12.29 55.03
N LYS A 687 28.98 12.20 54.01
CA LYS A 687 29.35 11.72 52.66
C LYS A 687 29.29 12.86 51.64
N GLY A 688 30.31 12.93 50.77
CA GLY A 688 30.30 13.84 49.63
C GLY A 688 29.34 13.36 48.55
N VAL A 689 28.48 14.25 48.05
CA VAL A 689 27.54 14.01 46.96
C VAL A 689 27.60 15.14 45.92
N MET A 690 27.41 14.78 44.65
CA MET A 690 27.21 15.72 43.55
C MET A 690 25.72 15.99 43.38
N MET A 691 25.33 17.26 43.36
CA MET A 691 23.95 17.71 43.19
C MET A 691 23.68 17.95 41.70
N LEU A 692 22.65 17.30 41.16
CA LEU A 692 22.29 17.33 39.75
C LEU A 692 20.92 17.95 39.51
N GLU A 693 20.73 18.64 38.39
CA GLU A 693 19.41 19.02 37.86
C GLU A 693 19.23 18.66 36.39
N LYS A 694 17.99 18.38 35.99
CA LYS A 694 17.52 18.40 34.59
C LYS A 694 16.38 19.41 34.48
N LEU A 695 16.50 20.38 33.58
CA LEU A 695 15.42 21.33 33.29
C LEU A 695 14.30 20.66 32.47
N LEU A 696 13.07 21.09 32.69
CA LEU A 696 11.87 20.59 32.00
C LEU A 696 11.33 21.63 31.00
#